data_AF-A0A1H3NJ30-F1
#
_entry.id   AF-A0A1H3NJ30-F1
#
_cell.length_a   1.000
_cell.length_b   1.000
_cell.length_c   1.000
_cell.angle_alpha   90.00
_cell.angle_beta   90.00
_cell.angle_gamma   90.00
#
_symmetry.space_group_name_H-M   'P 1'
#
loop_
_entity.id
_entity.type
_entity.pdbx_description
1 polymer ?
#
loop_
_entity_poly.entity_id
_entity_poly.type
_entity_poly.pdbx_seq_one_letter_code
_entity_poly.pdbx_strand_id
1 'polypeptide(L)'
;MRQTRTGRFLATRFLATLATVAAGAALAAAPAGAIAGGGPSLGDAYSFVAKLTVGTRTCSGVLIDAQWVLSANACFTENAGQGGAPKVATQATLGSQSRAVVDLVTRPDRDVVLAKLASPVTGIDPVRVGTAAPAPGERLRVAGFGRTDTENAPAKPYAGTLSVTSVAGTTIDVSGDAAICKGDWGGPAFRETDTGVEVVALHSTSLQHGCVGETETRDGAVESRVDNLDGWLERQITALTAVPATQHAIALSWRPLWYSSFKVYGSTSPEVPVGPATLLGTVTTPSFTHAALPAKQTWYYRVVPGTGAASEPVSATVKGQTGRPDFTGDGRDDIAASYDTGGASNKIFVWNGGSPALGVPTQRWETTPGNWEAYRARWLSGDFNGDGRTDAAAFYNYNDGLTKLWVFYANATGFDSPVVKWDGGFGNTAAQNAKWVAGDFNGDGKTDIGGFYDLGNAQTKLYVWTGKADGFADPVERFDSRPGNWESYRANWISGDFNGDGRTDLAANYNYGGGVVRIFVAYSTESGNVNPVEKWFSGAGNYAAENARWIAGDYNGDGRADIAGLYDLGNANTKMFTWYGTPTGFLDPAATWETGNGNWELGQSRWVSGDYNGDGRTDLGAFYNYGNGWVRIFVSYATPTGVNHPTEQWDSGPNNYQAESAQLIP
;
A
#
# COMPACT_ATOMS: atom_id res chain seq x y z
N MET A 1 -53.42 -33.94 -14.97
CA MET A 1 -54.18 -34.44 -13.82
C MET A 1 -54.26 -33.30 -12.80
N ARG A 2 -55.48 -32.82 -12.49
CA ARG A 2 -55.92 -31.85 -11.43
C ARG A 2 -55.11 -30.54 -11.24
N GLN A 3 -55.57 -29.38 -11.70
CA GLN A 3 -56.58 -28.44 -11.14
C GLN A 3 -56.41 -28.07 -9.65
N THR A 4 -56.18 -26.78 -9.39
CA THR A 4 -56.99 -25.80 -8.60
C THR A 4 -56.32 -24.41 -8.70
N ARG A 5 -56.90 -23.38 -9.37
CA ARG A 5 -57.94 -22.40 -8.94
C ARG A 5 -57.47 -21.57 -7.73
N THR A 6 -57.62 -20.25 -7.56
CA THR A 6 -58.37 -19.08 -8.14
C THR A 6 -57.99 -17.90 -7.19
N GLY A 7 -58.08 -16.60 -7.44
CA GLY A 7 -58.71 -15.79 -8.48
C GLY A 7 -58.48 -14.29 -8.17
N ARG A 8 -58.82 -13.45 -9.15
CA ARG A 8 -58.94 -11.99 -9.08
C ARG A 8 -60.01 -11.56 -8.06
N PHE A 9 -59.95 -10.34 -7.52
CA PHE A 9 -61.00 -9.31 -7.72
C PHE A 9 -60.77 -7.98 -6.98
N LEU A 10 -61.12 -6.91 -7.71
CA LEU A 10 -61.82 -5.69 -7.35
C LEU A 10 -61.16 -4.56 -6.52
N ALA A 11 -61.18 -3.41 -7.18
CA ALA A 11 -60.97 -2.06 -6.70
C ALA A 11 -62.08 -1.61 -5.72
N THR A 12 -61.67 -0.83 -4.71
CA THR A 12 -62.60 -0.12 -3.84
C THR A 12 -62.16 1.33 -3.70
N ARG A 13 -63.07 2.22 -4.10
CA ARG A 13 -63.02 3.68 -3.92
C ARG A 13 -63.06 4.00 -2.42
N PHE A 14 -62.25 4.96 -1.98
CA PHE A 14 -62.47 5.66 -0.71
C PHE A 14 -62.65 7.16 -0.95
N LEU A 15 -63.79 7.66 -0.47
CA LEU A 15 -64.18 9.06 -0.42
C LEU A 15 -63.26 9.82 0.54
N ALA A 16 -62.77 10.98 0.10
CA ALA A 16 -62.16 11.98 0.96
C ALA A 16 -63.25 12.93 1.48
N THR A 17 -63.47 12.95 2.79
CA THR A 17 -64.33 13.89 3.50
C THR A 17 -63.58 15.21 3.70
N LEU A 18 -64.14 16.30 3.13
CA LEU A 18 -63.77 17.68 3.41
C LEU A 18 -64.09 18.03 4.88
N ALA A 19 -63.09 18.52 5.61
CA ALA A 19 -63.29 19.28 6.85
C ALA A 19 -62.74 20.70 6.63
N THR A 20 -63.63 21.64 6.37
CA THR A 20 -63.35 23.08 6.33
C THR A 20 -63.33 23.63 7.75
N VAL A 21 -62.14 23.93 8.28
CA VAL A 21 -61.98 24.80 9.46
C VAL A 21 -61.56 26.18 8.96
N ALA A 22 -62.52 27.11 8.96
CA ALA A 22 -62.25 28.52 8.78
C ALA A 22 -61.79 29.10 10.12
N ALA A 23 -60.47 29.27 10.29
CA ALA A 23 -59.91 30.11 11.34
C ALA A 23 -59.39 31.39 10.68
N GLY A 24 -60.16 32.46 10.80
CA GLY A 24 -59.72 33.81 10.45
C GLY A 24 -58.62 34.23 11.43
N ALA A 25 -57.38 34.25 10.95
CA ALA A 25 -56.29 34.96 11.60
C ALA A 25 -56.18 36.34 10.95
N ALA A 26 -56.51 37.38 11.72
CA ALA A 26 -56.24 38.75 11.35
C ALA A 26 -54.75 38.91 11.01
N LEU A 27 -54.44 39.33 9.78
CA LEU A 27 -53.13 39.86 9.42
C LEU A 27 -52.93 41.18 10.17
N ALA A 28 -52.49 41.09 11.42
CA ALA A 28 -51.72 42.16 12.00
C ALA A 28 -50.39 42.15 11.25
N ALA A 29 -50.24 43.06 10.28
CA ALA A 29 -48.92 43.42 9.77
C ALA A 29 -48.11 43.86 10.99
N ALA A 30 -47.16 43.01 11.42
CA ALA A 30 -46.10 43.48 12.28
C ALA A 30 -45.45 44.66 11.56
N PRO A 31 -45.13 45.76 12.26
CA PRO A 31 -44.39 46.84 11.62
C PRO A 31 -43.11 46.22 11.07
N ALA A 32 -42.73 46.62 9.85
CA ALA A 32 -41.42 46.31 9.30
C ALA A 32 -40.36 46.83 10.30
N GLY A 33 -39.93 45.95 11.20
CA GLY A 33 -38.80 46.19 12.08
C GLY A 33 -37.57 46.15 11.21
N ALA A 34 -36.95 47.32 11.04
CA ALA A 34 -35.72 47.49 10.30
C ALA A 34 -34.69 46.41 10.69
N ILE A 35 -34.17 45.68 9.70
CA ILE A 35 -32.83 45.11 9.78
C ILE A 35 -31.95 46.01 8.94
N ALA A 36 -31.52 47.12 9.54
CA ALA A 36 -30.23 47.69 9.18
C ALA A 36 -29.18 46.82 9.90
N GLY A 37 -28.35 46.12 9.13
CA GLY A 37 -26.96 45.78 9.48
C GLY A 37 -26.64 44.70 10.52
N GLY A 38 -27.55 44.24 11.37
CA GLY A 38 -27.21 43.31 12.47
C GLY A 38 -28.01 42.02 12.50
N GLY A 39 -27.60 40.99 11.75
CA GLY A 39 -28.05 39.61 12.01
C GLY A 39 -27.54 39.10 13.37
N PRO A 40 -28.22 38.14 14.04
CA PRO A 40 -27.75 37.60 15.31
C PRO A 40 -26.34 37.00 15.18
N SER A 41 -25.49 37.19 16.20
CA SER A 41 -24.20 36.51 16.27
C SER A 41 -24.40 35.02 16.10
N LEU A 42 -23.74 34.45 15.10
CA LEU A 42 -23.95 33.06 14.73
C LEU A 42 -23.43 32.13 15.84
N GLY A 43 -24.24 31.16 16.25
CA GLY A 43 -23.84 30.07 17.15
C GLY A 43 -22.92 29.05 16.45
N ASP A 44 -22.80 27.84 16.99
CA ASP A 44 -21.89 26.80 16.49
C ASP A 44 -22.15 26.36 15.02
N ALA A 45 -23.29 26.74 14.45
CA ALA A 45 -23.74 26.40 13.09
C ALA A 45 -22.83 26.91 11.95
N TYR A 46 -21.96 27.89 12.19
CA TYR A 46 -21.06 28.47 11.18
C TYR A 46 -19.59 28.44 11.64
N SER A 47 -19.24 27.45 12.45
CA SER A 47 -17.89 27.24 12.99
C SER A 47 -16.80 27.06 11.92
N PHE A 48 -17.18 26.78 10.66
CA PHE A 48 -16.31 26.73 9.50
C PHE A 48 -15.82 28.09 9.00
N VAL A 49 -16.45 29.20 9.41
CA VAL A 49 -16.01 30.55 9.03
C VAL A 49 -14.76 30.89 9.84
N ALA A 50 -13.68 31.23 9.16
CA ALA A 50 -12.38 31.51 9.75
C ALA A 50 -12.13 33.02 9.86
N LYS A 51 -11.60 33.45 11.00
CA LYS A 51 -10.97 34.77 11.13
C LYS A 51 -9.50 34.66 10.78
N LEU A 52 -9.06 35.34 9.73
CA LEU A 52 -7.66 35.43 9.35
C LEU A 52 -7.05 36.72 9.89
N THR A 53 -6.06 36.60 10.77
CA THR A 53 -5.29 37.75 11.27
C THR A 53 -3.96 37.80 10.55
N VAL A 54 -3.85 38.68 9.55
CA VAL A 54 -2.65 38.87 8.70
C VAL A 54 -1.87 40.07 9.21
N GLY A 55 -0.92 39.84 10.11
CA GLY A 55 -0.26 40.92 10.85
C GLY A 55 -1.26 41.71 11.69
N THR A 56 -1.53 42.97 11.32
CA THR A 56 -2.53 43.82 11.98
C THR A 56 -3.88 43.87 11.27
N ARG A 57 -4.01 43.21 10.11
CA ARG A 57 -5.24 43.18 9.32
C ARG A 57 -6.10 41.98 9.70
N THR A 58 -7.40 42.19 9.71
CA THR A 58 -8.39 41.12 9.80
C THR A 58 -8.94 40.85 8.40
N CYS A 59 -9.05 39.58 8.07
CA CYS A 59 -9.77 39.04 6.93
C CYS A 59 -10.65 37.87 7.39
N SER A 60 -11.47 37.37 6.48
CA SER A 60 -12.29 36.19 6.69
C SER A 60 -11.88 35.05 5.76
N GLY A 61 -12.38 33.86 6.03
CA GLY A 61 -12.13 32.66 5.26
C GLY A 61 -13.16 31.59 5.54
N VAL A 62 -13.07 30.47 4.84
CA VAL A 62 -13.92 29.29 5.05
C VAL A 62 -13.11 28.00 5.02
N LEU A 63 -13.31 27.15 6.03
CA LEU A 63 -12.72 25.81 6.11
C LEU A 63 -13.36 24.89 5.08
N ILE A 64 -12.56 24.35 4.15
CA ILE A 64 -13.03 23.39 3.12
C ILE A 64 -12.37 22.00 3.23
N ASP A 65 -11.31 21.90 4.02
CA ASP A 65 -10.71 20.66 4.52
C ASP A 65 -10.13 20.96 5.90
N ALA A 66 -9.94 19.95 6.75
CA ALA A 66 -9.45 20.12 8.12
C ALA A 66 -8.14 20.94 8.21
N GLN A 67 -7.35 21.03 7.14
CA GLN A 67 -6.11 21.80 7.09
C GLN A 67 -6.09 22.89 6.00
N TRP A 68 -7.22 23.20 5.35
CA TRP A 68 -7.27 24.18 4.27
C TRP A 68 -8.44 25.14 4.41
N VAL A 69 -8.11 26.44 4.34
CA VAL A 69 -9.06 27.55 4.37
C VAL A 69 -9.03 28.26 3.02
N LEU A 70 -10.18 28.49 2.40
CA LEU A 70 -10.33 29.40 1.27
C LEU A 70 -10.47 30.84 1.76
N SER A 71 -9.85 31.78 1.05
CA SER A 71 -9.94 33.22 1.31
C SER A 71 -9.64 34.02 0.04
N ALA A 72 -9.50 35.35 0.15
CA ALA A 72 -9.17 36.26 -0.93
C ALA A 72 -7.65 36.48 -1.04
N ASN A 73 -7.11 36.57 -2.26
CA ASN A 73 -5.71 36.96 -2.49
C ASN A 73 -5.44 38.37 -1.92
N ALA A 74 -6.42 39.25 -1.96
CA ALA A 74 -6.36 40.62 -1.43
C ALA A 74 -6.01 40.68 0.08
N CYS A 75 -6.20 39.59 0.82
CA CYS A 75 -5.77 39.49 2.22
C CYS A 75 -4.25 39.32 2.38
N PHE A 76 -3.56 38.89 1.33
CA PHE A 76 -2.14 38.51 1.34
C PHE A 76 -1.35 39.32 0.30
N THR A 77 -1.55 40.64 0.27
CA THR A 77 -0.94 41.56 -0.71
C THR A 77 0.58 41.42 -0.85
N GLU A 78 1.28 41.09 0.24
CA GLU A 78 2.73 40.93 0.31
C GLU A 78 3.20 39.68 -0.44
N ASN A 79 2.33 38.68 -0.59
CA ASN A 79 2.56 37.48 -1.38
C ASN A 79 2.27 37.68 -2.88
N ALA A 80 1.77 38.84 -3.30
CA ALA A 80 1.63 39.31 -4.69
C ALA A 80 1.30 38.24 -5.76
N GLY A 81 0.41 37.28 -5.45
CA GLY A 81 0.01 36.21 -6.36
C GLY A 81 1.06 35.13 -6.65
N GLN A 82 2.17 35.09 -5.91
CA GLN A 82 3.23 34.08 -6.06
C GLN A 82 3.00 32.82 -5.22
N GLY A 83 2.08 32.86 -4.25
CA GLY A 83 1.88 31.78 -3.28
C GLY A 83 3.05 31.62 -2.31
N GLY A 84 3.20 30.40 -1.78
CA GLY A 84 4.25 30.02 -0.84
C GLY A 84 3.97 30.41 0.61
N ALA A 85 5.00 30.35 1.45
CA ALA A 85 4.90 30.74 2.86
C ALA A 85 4.39 32.19 3.00
N PRO A 86 3.44 32.47 3.91
CA PRO A 86 2.98 33.84 4.15
C PRO A 86 4.15 34.76 4.52
N LYS A 87 4.30 35.89 3.79
CA LYS A 87 5.34 36.89 4.10
C LYS A 87 5.03 37.68 5.37
N VAL A 88 3.76 37.69 5.77
CA VAL A 88 3.28 38.26 7.02
C VAL A 88 2.70 37.13 7.85
N ALA A 89 3.13 37.05 9.12
CA ALA A 89 2.62 36.06 10.06
C ALA A 89 1.08 36.10 10.08
N THR A 90 0.47 34.96 9.78
CA THR A 90 -0.97 34.84 9.63
C THR A 90 -1.51 33.74 10.53
N GLN A 91 -2.54 34.07 11.31
CA GLN A 91 -3.28 33.13 12.14
C GLN A 91 -4.69 32.95 11.60
N ALA A 92 -5.12 31.71 11.41
CA ALA A 92 -6.51 31.35 11.15
C ALA A 92 -7.17 30.88 12.43
N THR A 93 -8.24 31.55 12.84
CA THR A 93 -9.00 31.21 14.05
C THR A 93 -10.40 30.73 13.67
N LEU A 94 -10.75 29.51 14.08
CA LEU A 94 -12.03 28.86 13.86
C LEU A 94 -12.57 28.37 15.21
N GLY A 95 -13.69 28.95 15.65
CA GLY A 95 -14.18 28.74 17.02
C GLY A 95 -13.10 29.10 18.06
N SER A 96 -12.76 28.15 18.93
CA SER A 96 -11.70 28.30 19.94
C SER A 96 -10.31 27.90 19.45
N GLN A 97 -10.19 27.39 18.22
CA GLN A 97 -8.93 26.88 17.67
C GLN A 97 -8.24 27.95 16.83
N SER A 98 -6.94 28.14 17.05
CA SER A 98 -6.11 28.99 16.20
C SER A 98 -4.95 28.16 15.61
N ARG A 99 -4.64 28.38 14.33
CA ARG A 99 -3.57 27.71 13.59
C ARG A 99 -2.81 28.73 12.74
N ALA A 100 -1.48 28.60 12.71
CA ALA A 100 -0.68 29.38 11.78
C ALA A 100 -0.97 28.93 10.35
N VAL A 101 -1.04 29.89 9.43
CA VAL A 101 -1.01 29.61 8.00
C VAL A 101 0.45 29.45 7.60
N VAL A 102 0.77 28.32 6.95
CA VAL A 102 2.16 27.95 6.60
C VAL A 102 2.44 27.98 5.10
N ASP A 103 1.39 27.95 4.29
CA ASP A 103 1.53 27.96 2.83
C ASP A 103 0.28 28.59 2.18
N LEU A 104 0.46 29.22 1.04
CA LEU A 104 -0.57 29.89 0.26
C LEU A 104 -0.51 29.41 -1.19
N VAL A 105 -1.62 28.92 -1.72
CA VAL A 105 -1.77 28.61 -3.14
C VAL A 105 -2.71 29.63 -3.75
N THR A 106 -2.15 30.59 -4.49
CA THR A 106 -2.90 31.70 -5.06
C THR A 106 -3.49 31.32 -6.41
N ARG A 107 -4.74 31.70 -6.66
CA ARG A 107 -5.38 31.56 -7.98
C ARG A 107 -5.08 32.83 -8.82
N PRO A 108 -4.55 32.71 -10.04
CA PRO A 108 -4.12 33.88 -10.82
C PRO A 108 -5.25 34.56 -11.62
N ASP A 109 -6.35 33.86 -11.91
CA ASP A 109 -7.43 34.38 -12.76
C ASP A 109 -8.54 35.13 -11.97
N ARG A 110 -8.50 35.10 -10.63
CA ARG A 110 -9.49 35.73 -9.74
C ARG A 110 -8.97 35.87 -8.31
N ASP A 111 -9.67 36.64 -7.48
CA ASP A 111 -9.29 36.93 -6.10
C ASP A 111 -9.63 35.77 -5.15
N VAL A 112 -8.88 34.67 -5.24
CA VAL A 112 -9.02 33.45 -4.42
C VAL A 112 -7.64 32.91 -4.04
N VAL A 113 -7.47 32.54 -2.77
CA VAL A 113 -6.29 31.85 -2.25
C VAL A 113 -6.70 30.66 -1.39
N LEU A 114 -5.92 29.58 -1.47
CA LEU A 114 -6.00 28.45 -0.57
C LEU A 114 -4.89 28.57 0.49
N ALA A 115 -5.27 28.66 1.77
CA ALA A 115 -4.37 28.83 2.90
C ALA A 115 -4.22 27.53 3.68
N LYS A 116 -3.00 26.97 3.72
CA LYS A 116 -2.67 25.73 4.45
C LYS A 116 -2.42 26.03 5.91
N LEU A 117 -3.11 25.32 6.79
CA LEU A 117 -2.91 25.39 8.23
C LEU A 117 -1.70 24.54 8.65
N ALA A 118 -0.99 24.96 9.70
CA ALA A 118 0.18 24.24 10.23
C ALA A 118 -0.17 22.83 10.72
N SER A 119 -1.39 22.65 11.22
CA SER A 119 -1.95 21.36 11.63
C SER A 119 -3.47 21.34 11.45
N PRO A 120 -4.09 20.15 11.35
CA PRO A 120 -5.53 20.05 11.21
C PRO A 120 -6.32 20.68 12.36
N VAL A 121 -7.48 21.22 12.01
CA VAL A 121 -8.57 21.63 12.90
C VAL A 121 -9.42 20.39 13.17
N THR A 122 -9.88 20.21 14.40
CA THR A 122 -10.63 19.02 14.82
C THR A 122 -12.00 19.40 15.38
N GLY A 123 -13.03 18.62 15.10
CA GLY A 123 -14.39 18.85 15.63
C GLY A 123 -15.12 20.05 15.00
N ILE A 124 -14.64 20.55 13.86
CA ILE A 124 -15.32 21.52 13.01
C ILE A 124 -15.45 20.87 11.64
N ASP A 125 -16.69 20.68 11.18
CA ASP A 125 -16.96 20.07 9.89
C ASP A 125 -16.62 21.06 8.76
N PRO A 126 -15.72 20.70 7.81
CA PRO A 126 -15.44 21.53 6.66
C PRO A 126 -16.65 21.64 5.74
N VAL A 127 -16.74 22.75 5.02
CA VAL A 127 -17.84 23.01 4.08
C VAL A 127 -17.46 22.59 2.68
N ARG A 128 -18.42 22.00 1.97
CA ARG A 128 -18.28 21.63 0.57
C ARG A 128 -18.27 22.88 -0.32
N VAL A 129 -17.44 22.88 -1.35
CA VAL A 129 -17.55 23.85 -2.44
C VAL A 129 -18.62 23.37 -3.42
N GLY A 130 -19.69 24.15 -3.58
CA GLY A 130 -20.80 23.80 -4.47
C GLY A 130 -20.41 23.99 -5.92
N THR A 131 -20.78 23.06 -6.81
CA THR A 131 -20.36 23.08 -8.23
C THR A 131 -21.41 23.70 -9.17
N ALA A 132 -22.59 24.03 -8.64
CA ALA A 132 -23.63 24.71 -9.39
C ALA A 132 -23.39 26.22 -9.40
N ALA A 133 -23.31 26.83 -10.58
CA ALA A 133 -23.16 28.28 -10.72
C ALA A 133 -24.31 29.03 -10.01
N PRO A 134 -24.04 30.15 -9.33
CA PRO A 134 -25.08 31.06 -8.86
C PRO A 134 -25.91 31.62 -10.01
N ALA A 135 -27.19 31.91 -9.77
CA ALA A 135 -28.11 32.47 -10.75
C ALA A 135 -28.55 33.91 -10.38
N PRO A 136 -28.79 34.82 -11.34
CA PRO A 136 -29.39 36.11 -11.04
C PRO A 136 -30.73 35.98 -10.29
N GLY A 137 -30.91 36.79 -9.25
CA GLY A 137 -32.04 36.75 -8.32
C GLY A 137 -31.91 35.71 -7.19
N GLU A 138 -30.91 34.83 -7.24
CA GLU A 138 -30.64 33.87 -6.17
C GLU A 138 -30.24 34.59 -4.88
N ARG A 139 -30.76 34.13 -3.74
CA ARG A 139 -30.42 34.66 -2.42
C ARG A 139 -29.34 33.79 -1.79
N LEU A 140 -28.18 34.37 -1.52
CA LEU A 140 -27.05 33.72 -0.87
C LEU A 140 -26.88 34.23 0.56
N ARG A 141 -26.51 33.33 1.46
CA ARG A 141 -26.07 33.72 2.80
C ARG A 141 -24.60 34.13 2.71
N VAL A 142 -24.24 35.21 3.39
CA VAL A 142 -22.87 35.73 3.46
C VAL A 142 -22.42 35.80 4.91
N ALA A 143 -21.16 35.50 5.20
CA ALA A 143 -20.64 35.54 6.57
C ALA A 143 -19.19 36.00 6.65
N GLY A 144 -18.84 36.67 7.75
CA GLY A 144 -17.48 37.17 7.96
C GLY A 144 -17.25 37.76 9.35
N PHE A 145 -15.99 38.15 9.59
CA PHE A 145 -15.49 38.78 10.82
C PHE A 145 -15.13 40.26 10.62
N GLY A 146 -15.55 40.85 9.50
CA GLY A 146 -15.39 42.27 9.25
C GLY A 146 -16.33 43.12 10.07
N ARG A 147 -16.24 44.43 9.83
CA ARG A 147 -17.02 45.44 10.56
C ARG A 147 -18.52 45.21 10.35
N THR A 148 -19.32 45.54 11.35
CA THR A 148 -20.78 45.65 11.20
C THR A 148 -21.17 47.13 11.08
N ASP A 149 -22.47 47.43 11.13
CA ASP A 149 -23.01 48.79 11.24
C ASP A 149 -22.69 49.48 12.58
N THR A 150 -22.35 48.69 13.60
CA THR A 150 -22.26 49.10 15.00
C THR A 150 -20.94 48.71 15.66
N GLU A 151 -20.19 47.74 15.12
CA GLU A 151 -18.97 47.19 15.70
C GLU A 151 -17.81 47.18 14.69
N ASN A 152 -16.62 47.64 15.12
CA ASN A 152 -15.44 47.75 14.26
C ASN A 152 -14.61 46.45 14.13
N ALA A 153 -14.77 45.49 15.03
CA ALA A 153 -13.95 44.28 15.06
C ALA A 153 -14.64 43.15 15.86
N PRO A 154 -15.70 42.54 15.31
CA PRO A 154 -16.45 41.54 16.04
C PRO A 154 -15.61 40.31 16.40
N ALA A 155 -15.88 39.76 17.58
CA ALA A 155 -15.24 38.54 18.09
C ALA A 155 -15.86 37.27 17.51
N LYS A 156 -17.10 37.34 16.99
CA LYS A 156 -17.85 36.25 16.38
C LYS A 156 -18.23 36.61 14.95
N PRO A 157 -18.41 35.64 14.05
CA PRO A 157 -18.83 35.94 12.70
C PRO A 157 -20.28 36.43 12.69
N TYR A 158 -20.56 37.39 11.82
CA TYR A 158 -21.91 37.81 11.50
C TYR A 158 -22.34 37.18 10.17
N ALA A 159 -23.65 37.06 9.95
CA ALA A 159 -24.17 36.66 8.64
C ALA A 159 -25.37 37.48 8.19
N GLY A 160 -25.39 37.74 6.89
CA GLY A 160 -26.43 38.45 6.17
C GLY A 160 -26.91 37.66 4.96
N THR A 161 -27.85 38.22 4.21
CA THR A 161 -28.33 37.64 2.97
C THR A 161 -28.27 38.70 1.88
N LEU A 162 -27.67 38.33 0.75
CA LEU A 162 -27.57 39.17 -0.45
C LEU A 162 -28.21 38.45 -1.63
N SER A 163 -28.67 39.22 -2.61
CA SER A 163 -29.20 38.70 -3.86
C SER A 163 -28.17 38.84 -4.96
N VAL A 164 -27.98 37.80 -5.76
CA VAL A 164 -27.12 37.83 -6.95
C VAL A 164 -27.78 38.73 -7.99
N THR A 165 -27.07 39.76 -8.45
CA THR A 165 -27.58 40.69 -9.47
C THR A 165 -27.04 40.35 -10.86
N SER A 166 -25.80 39.85 -10.93
CA SER A 166 -25.13 39.51 -12.19
C SER A 166 -24.15 38.35 -11.98
N VAL A 167 -23.88 37.59 -13.05
CA VAL A 167 -22.96 36.43 -13.03
C VAL A 167 -22.00 36.56 -14.21
N ALA A 168 -20.71 36.65 -13.92
CA ALA A 168 -19.62 36.64 -14.88
C ALA A 168 -18.81 35.34 -14.79
N GLY A 169 -17.79 35.17 -15.63
CA GLY A 169 -16.99 33.93 -15.69
C GLY A 169 -16.26 33.58 -14.38
N THR A 170 -15.77 34.59 -13.66
CA THR A 170 -14.99 34.42 -12.42
C THR A 170 -15.58 35.13 -11.21
N THR A 171 -16.62 35.94 -11.39
CA THR A 171 -17.24 36.75 -10.34
C THR A 171 -18.76 36.72 -10.40
N ILE A 172 -19.39 37.08 -9.30
CA ILE A 172 -20.79 37.49 -9.25
C ILE A 172 -20.90 38.86 -8.60
N ASP A 173 -21.89 39.64 -9.03
CA ASP A 173 -22.27 40.86 -8.34
C ASP A 173 -23.44 40.55 -7.41
N VAL A 174 -23.40 41.10 -6.20
CA VAL A 174 -24.43 40.89 -5.17
C VAL A 174 -24.85 42.22 -4.57
N SER A 175 -26.13 42.32 -4.19
CA SER A 175 -26.68 43.51 -3.54
C SER A 175 -27.84 43.16 -2.60
N GLY A 176 -28.22 44.07 -1.71
CA GLY A 176 -29.25 43.85 -0.70
C GLY A 176 -28.99 44.57 0.62
N ASP A 177 -29.80 44.26 1.62
CA ASP A 177 -29.81 44.97 2.91
C ASP A 177 -28.64 44.61 3.84
N ALA A 178 -27.90 43.54 3.53
CA ALA A 178 -26.70 43.16 4.27
C ALA A 178 -25.46 43.89 3.74
N ALA A 179 -24.49 44.14 4.61
CA ALA A 179 -23.24 44.80 4.24
C ALA A 179 -22.06 43.82 4.28
N ILE A 180 -21.20 43.88 3.25
CA ILE A 180 -19.87 43.28 3.25
C ILE A 180 -18.89 44.42 3.53
N CYS A 181 -18.11 44.32 4.61
CA CYS A 181 -17.31 45.40 5.11
C CYS A 181 -15.82 45.07 5.13
N LYS A 182 -15.00 46.07 5.51
CA LYS A 182 -13.57 45.87 5.79
C LYS A 182 -13.41 44.76 6.83
N GLY A 183 -12.70 43.71 6.46
CA GLY A 183 -12.46 42.51 7.26
C GLY A 183 -13.26 41.28 6.85
N ASP A 184 -14.24 41.45 5.97
CA ASP A 184 -15.02 40.32 5.42
C ASP A 184 -14.37 39.70 4.19
N TRP A 185 -13.37 40.34 3.59
CA TRP A 185 -12.66 39.80 2.43
C TRP A 185 -12.20 38.37 2.68
N GLY A 186 -12.51 37.49 1.72
CA GLY A 186 -12.30 36.06 1.77
C GLY A 186 -13.38 35.27 2.53
N GLY A 187 -14.34 35.90 3.18
CA GLY A 187 -15.49 35.25 3.82
C GLY A 187 -16.41 34.58 2.79
N PRO A 188 -17.19 33.55 3.18
CA PRO A 188 -17.99 32.79 2.24
C PRO A 188 -19.34 33.43 1.90
N ALA A 189 -19.71 33.33 0.63
CA ALA A 189 -21.10 33.32 0.17
C ALA A 189 -21.53 31.87 -0.12
N PHE A 190 -22.63 31.42 0.47
CA PHE A 190 -23.02 30.01 0.48
C PHE A 190 -24.54 29.79 0.40
N ARG A 191 -24.88 28.57 0.01
CA ARG A 191 -26.24 28.01 0.03
C ARG A 191 -26.44 27.18 1.27
N GLU A 192 -27.65 27.22 1.80
CA GLU A 192 -28.15 26.26 2.77
C GLU A 192 -29.09 25.32 2.02
N THR A 193 -28.75 24.03 1.99
CA THR A 193 -29.52 22.99 1.29
C THR A 193 -29.98 21.93 2.28
N ASP A 194 -30.89 21.06 1.86
CA ASP A 194 -31.35 19.93 2.68
C ASP A 194 -30.19 18.96 3.05
N THR A 195 -29.10 18.99 2.28
CA THR A 195 -27.93 18.12 2.47
C THR A 195 -26.77 18.82 3.18
N GLY A 196 -26.92 20.09 3.57
CA GLY A 196 -25.89 20.85 4.29
C GLY A 196 -25.58 22.21 3.65
N VAL A 197 -24.40 22.75 3.96
CA VAL A 197 -23.95 24.04 3.43
C VAL A 197 -23.02 23.83 2.24
N GLU A 198 -23.16 24.67 1.22
CA GLU A 198 -22.24 24.71 0.06
C GLU A 198 -21.75 26.14 -0.21
N VAL A 199 -20.43 26.36 -0.16
CA VAL A 199 -19.83 27.66 -0.55
C VAL A 199 -19.78 27.77 -2.07
N VAL A 200 -20.20 28.92 -2.60
CA VAL A 200 -20.30 29.17 -4.04
C VAL A 200 -19.48 30.38 -4.48
N ALA A 201 -19.20 31.32 -3.57
CA ALA A 201 -18.31 32.44 -3.81
C ALA A 201 -17.61 32.94 -2.53
N LEU A 202 -16.62 33.82 -2.67
CA LEU A 202 -15.90 34.48 -1.57
C LEU A 202 -15.94 36.00 -1.72
N HIS A 203 -16.04 36.71 -0.60
CA HIS A 203 -16.06 38.18 -0.56
C HIS A 203 -14.78 38.76 -1.15
N SER A 204 -14.88 39.56 -2.20
CA SER A 204 -13.71 40.18 -2.85
C SER A 204 -13.69 41.70 -2.68
N THR A 205 -14.65 42.43 -3.25
CA THR A 205 -14.71 43.89 -3.13
C THR A 205 -16.11 44.36 -2.75
N SER A 206 -16.22 45.52 -2.11
CA SER A 206 -17.51 46.07 -1.66
C SER A 206 -17.46 47.58 -1.61
N LEU A 207 -18.59 48.22 -1.91
CA LEU A 207 -18.80 49.67 -1.77
C LEU A 207 -18.92 50.13 -0.32
N GLN A 208 -18.93 49.22 0.65
CA GLN A 208 -19.01 49.50 2.10
C GLN A 208 -20.31 50.18 2.55
N HIS A 209 -21.37 50.13 1.74
CA HIS A 209 -22.68 50.62 2.15
C HIS A 209 -23.19 49.85 3.37
N GLY A 210 -23.63 50.58 4.41
CA GLY A 210 -24.12 49.99 5.66
C GLY A 210 -23.03 49.62 6.67
N CYS A 211 -21.74 49.87 6.38
CA CYS A 211 -20.65 49.64 7.31
C CYS A 211 -20.45 50.81 8.28
N VAL A 212 -20.03 50.52 9.52
CA VAL A 212 -19.77 51.56 10.53
C VAL A 212 -18.73 52.58 10.04
N GLY A 213 -19.11 53.86 10.12
CA GLY A 213 -18.24 54.98 9.75
C GLY A 213 -18.13 55.25 8.24
N GLU A 214 -18.91 54.58 7.40
CA GLU A 214 -18.94 54.79 5.95
C GLU A 214 -20.25 55.51 5.55
N THR A 215 -20.17 56.41 4.57
CA THR A 215 -21.32 57.25 4.11
C THR A 215 -21.79 56.94 2.70
N GLU A 216 -21.24 55.89 2.07
CA GLU A 216 -21.65 55.46 0.73
C GLU A 216 -23.11 55.00 0.75
N THR A 217 -23.88 55.41 -0.24
CA THR A 217 -25.32 55.13 -0.34
C THR A 217 -25.64 54.08 -1.40
N ARG A 218 -24.70 53.77 -2.29
CA ARG A 218 -24.85 52.72 -3.30
C ARG A 218 -24.50 51.38 -2.70
N ASP A 219 -25.44 50.44 -2.76
CA ASP A 219 -25.19 49.04 -2.39
C ASP A 219 -24.46 48.31 -3.51
N GLY A 220 -23.83 47.19 -3.16
CA GLY A 220 -23.13 46.35 -4.12
C GLY A 220 -21.79 45.83 -3.60
N ALA A 221 -21.56 44.55 -3.86
CA ALA A 221 -20.29 43.88 -3.67
C ALA A 221 -20.03 42.92 -4.83
N VAL A 222 -18.75 42.60 -5.02
CA VAL A 222 -18.27 41.61 -5.99
C VAL A 222 -17.72 40.44 -5.21
N GLU A 223 -18.17 39.24 -5.56
CA GLU A 223 -17.70 37.99 -5.00
C GLU A 223 -16.92 37.20 -6.05
N SER A 224 -15.84 36.55 -5.61
CA SER A 224 -15.08 35.61 -6.43
C SER A 224 -15.78 34.26 -6.48
N ARG A 225 -16.14 33.78 -7.66
CA ARG A 225 -16.76 32.45 -7.86
C ARG A 225 -15.78 31.34 -7.52
N VAL A 226 -16.25 30.39 -6.71
CA VAL A 226 -15.53 29.14 -6.38
C VAL A 226 -16.18 27.89 -6.96
N ASP A 227 -17.38 28.01 -7.53
CA ASP A 227 -18.16 26.86 -8.03
C ASP A 227 -17.52 26.11 -9.21
N ASN A 228 -16.63 26.78 -9.94
CA ASN A 228 -15.88 26.23 -11.07
C ASN A 228 -14.38 26.07 -10.76
N LEU A 229 -14.03 25.88 -9.48
CA LEU A 229 -12.67 25.64 -9.01
C LEU A 229 -12.41 24.20 -8.55
N ASP A 230 -13.39 23.30 -8.66
CA ASP A 230 -13.29 21.88 -8.31
C ASP A 230 -11.96 21.25 -8.75
N GLY A 231 -11.63 21.35 -10.03
CA GLY A 231 -10.40 20.75 -10.55
C GLY A 231 -9.11 21.47 -10.14
N TRP A 232 -9.17 22.71 -9.68
CA TRP A 232 -8.01 23.37 -9.07
C TRP A 232 -7.83 22.94 -7.61
N LEU A 233 -8.93 22.90 -6.84
CA LEU A 233 -8.94 22.51 -5.44
C LEU A 233 -8.48 21.07 -5.23
N GLU A 234 -9.00 20.14 -6.02
CA GLU A 234 -8.67 18.71 -5.89
C GLU A 234 -7.18 18.44 -6.11
N ARG A 235 -6.57 19.09 -7.11
CA ARG A 235 -5.12 19.01 -7.33
C ARG A 235 -4.29 19.42 -6.13
N GLN A 236 -4.78 20.36 -5.31
CA GLN A 236 -4.06 20.83 -4.12
C GLN A 236 -4.35 19.98 -2.89
N ILE A 237 -5.59 19.48 -2.74
CA ILE A 237 -6.07 18.92 -1.47
C ILE A 237 -6.04 17.38 -1.45
N THR A 238 -6.23 16.70 -2.59
CA THR A 238 -6.22 15.23 -2.63
C THR A 238 -4.94 14.65 -2.01
N ALA A 239 -3.80 15.34 -2.11
CA ALA A 239 -2.56 14.99 -1.43
C ALA A 239 -2.23 13.49 -1.59
N LEU A 240 -2.31 13.00 -2.82
CA LEU A 240 -2.01 11.62 -3.17
C LEU A 240 -0.54 11.33 -2.80
N THR A 241 -0.31 10.22 -2.12
CA THR A 241 1.02 9.69 -1.86
C THR A 241 1.13 8.27 -2.41
N ALA A 242 2.31 7.94 -2.91
CA ALA A 242 2.69 6.59 -3.30
C ALA A 242 3.93 6.19 -2.51
N VAL A 243 3.87 5.06 -1.84
CA VAL A 243 4.97 4.54 -1.03
C VAL A 243 5.17 3.07 -1.41
N PRO A 244 6.42 2.61 -1.63
CA PRO A 244 6.70 1.19 -1.79
C PRO A 244 6.21 0.45 -0.53
N ALA A 245 5.32 -0.52 -0.71
CA ALA A 245 4.70 -1.27 0.38
C ALA A 245 5.56 -2.48 0.76
N THR A 246 4.92 -3.56 1.22
CA THR A 246 5.50 -4.91 1.18
C THR A 246 5.95 -5.25 -0.26
N GLN A 247 6.70 -6.33 -0.42
CA GLN A 247 7.39 -6.63 -1.69
C GLN A 247 6.43 -6.67 -2.88
N HIS A 248 6.92 -6.25 -4.06
CA HIS A 248 6.14 -6.23 -5.30
C HIS A 248 4.84 -5.40 -5.27
N ALA A 249 4.71 -4.45 -4.33
CA ALA A 249 3.54 -3.60 -4.22
C ALA A 249 3.85 -2.12 -3.94
N ILE A 250 2.92 -1.25 -4.34
CA ILE A 250 2.92 0.18 -4.02
C ILE A 250 1.59 0.51 -3.35
N ALA A 251 1.68 1.05 -2.13
CA ALA A 251 0.53 1.55 -1.39
C ALA A 251 0.29 3.02 -1.72
N LEU A 252 -0.96 3.32 -2.07
CA LEU A 252 -1.46 4.66 -2.32
C LEU A 252 -2.39 5.08 -1.20
N SER A 253 -2.31 6.34 -0.80
CA SER A 253 -3.25 6.97 0.11
C SER A 253 -3.45 8.44 -0.25
N TRP A 254 -4.64 8.96 0.02
CA TRP A 254 -5.02 10.34 -0.30
C TRP A 254 -6.05 10.87 0.71
N ARG A 255 -6.43 12.14 0.58
CA ARG A 255 -7.55 12.72 1.32
C ARG A 255 -8.86 12.52 0.55
N PRO A 256 -9.93 12.01 1.19
CA PRO A 256 -11.19 11.70 0.50
C PRO A 256 -11.98 12.94 0.07
N LEU A 257 -11.74 14.10 0.72
CA LEU A 257 -12.62 15.27 0.64
C LEU A 257 -14.06 14.88 1.00
N TRP A 258 -15.04 15.26 0.18
CA TRP A 258 -16.47 14.90 0.30
C TRP A 258 -16.88 13.76 -0.65
N TYR A 259 -15.91 13.05 -1.26
CA TYR A 259 -16.18 11.98 -2.22
C TYR A 259 -16.21 10.60 -1.55
N SER A 260 -17.08 9.73 -2.05
CA SER A 260 -17.25 8.34 -1.58
C SER A 260 -16.80 7.29 -2.60
N SER A 261 -16.30 7.73 -3.76
CA SER A 261 -15.82 6.87 -4.83
C SER A 261 -14.61 7.50 -5.52
N PHE A 262 -13.62 6.68 -5.86
CA PHE A 262 -12.35 7.11 -6.43
C PHE A 262 -11.92 6.16 -7.54
N LYS A 263 -11.51 6.70 -8.68
CA LYS A 263 -10.86 5.93 -9.74
C LYS A 263 -9.35 6.09 -9.63
N VAL A 264 -8.63 4.98 -9.55
CA VAL A 264 -7.18 4.94 -9.42
C VAL A 264 -6.59 4.59 -10.78
N TYR A 265 -5.67 5.42 -11.25
CA TYR A 265 -4.97 5.23 -12.51
C TYR A 265 -3.49 5.05 -12.26
N GLY A 266 -2.85 4.17 -13.02
CA GLY A 266 -1.43 3.90 -12.95
C GLY A 266 -0.79 3.66 -14.31
N SER A 267 0.47 4.04 -14.46
CA SER A 267 1.28 3.79 -15.65
C SER A 267 2.76 3.77 -15.29
N THR A 268 3.58 3.11 -16.09
CA THR A 268 5.05 3.26 -16.05
C THR A 268 5.51 4.55 -16.75
N SER A 269 4.60 5.27 -17.39
CA SER A 269 4.83 6.58 -18.01
C SER A 269 4.41 7.72 -17.07
N PRO A 270 5.21 8.81 -16.92
CA PRO A 270 4.90 9.93 -16.03
C PRO A 270 3.56 10.65 -16.28
N GLU A 271 3.04 10.58 -17.51
CA GLU A 271 1.87 11.34 -17.95
C GLU A 271 0.56 10.82 -17.34
N VAL A 272 0.51 9.53 -17.00
CA VAL A 272 -0.67 8.80 -16.49
C VAL A 272 -1.97 9.28 -17.14
N PRO A 273 -2.20 8.97 -18.43
CA PRO A 273 -3.44 9.34 -19.10
C PRO A 273 -4.65 8.84 -18.32
N VAL A 274 -5.72 9.65 -18.20
CA VAL A 274 -6.95 9.23 -17.52
C VAL A 274 -7.84 8.52 -18.54
N GLY A 275 -7.80 7.18 -18.56
CA GLY A 275 -8.58 6.37 -19.50
C GLY A 275 -8.63 4.89 -19.12
N PRO A 276 -9.37 4.06 -19.88
CA PRO A 276 -9.53 2.65 -19.57
C PRO A 276 -8.22 1.86 -19.52
N ALA A 277 -7.22 2.22 -20.33
CA ALA A 277 -5.95 1.51 -20.43
C ALA A 277 -5.06 1.62 -19.18
N THR A 278 -5.27 2.65 -18.36
CA THR A 278 -4.48 2.92 -17.14
C THR A 278 -5.33 2.81 -15.88
N LEU A 279 -6.62 2.46 -16.00
CA LEU A 279 -7.51 2.33 -14.86
C LEU A 279 -7.17 1.05 -14.09
N LEU A 280 -6.64 1.19 -12.89
CA LEU A 280 -6.31 0.08 -12.01
C LEU A 280 -7.52 -0.41 -11.21
N GLY A 281 -8.41 0.51 -10.83
CA GLY A 281 -9.59 0.15 -10.06
C GLY A 281 -10.47 1.33 -9.67
N THR A 282 -11.65 1.00 -9.14
CA THR A 282 -12.55 1.96 -8.49
C THR A 282 -12.73 1.53 -7.04
N VAL A 283 -12.44 2.43 -6.09
CA VAL A 283 -12.50 2.15 -4.65
C VAL A 283 -13.41 3.15 -3.94
N THR A 284 -13.86 2.79 -2.74
CA THR A 284 -14.69 3.64 -1.87
C THR A 284 -13.93 4.17 -0.64
N THR A 285 -12.73 3.67 -0.39
CA THR A 285 -11.81 4.13 0.66
C THR A 285 -10.69 4.98 0.07
N PRO A 286 -10.10 5.91 0.83
CA PRO A 286 -9.04 6.79 0.33
C PRO A 286 -7.66 6.12 0.31
N SER A 287 -7.63 4.86 -0.09
CA SER A 287 -6.43 4.01 -0.12
C SER A 287 -6.54 2.96 -1.22
N PHE A 288 -5.42 2.59 -1.83
CA PHE A 288 -5.33 1.52 -2.82
C PHE A 288 -3.96 0.87 -2.82
N THR A 289 -3.88 -0.46 -2.92
CA THR A 289 -2.61 -1.17 -3.08
C THR A 289 -2.53 -1.71 -4.50
N HIS A 290 -1.52 -1.27 -5.25
CA HIS A 290 -1.18 -1.85 -6.54
C HIS A 290 -0.13 -2.94 -6.29
N ALA A 291 -0.50 -4.21 -6.43
CA ALA A 291 0.34 -5.37 -6.13
C ALA A 291 0.72 -6.14 -7.40
N ALA A 292 1.49 -7.22 -7.25
CA ALA A 292 2.07 -8.01 -8.34
C ALA A 292 2.81 -7.15 -9.37
N LEU A 293 3.71 -6.30 -8.88
CA LEU A 293 4.49 -5.38 -9.69
C LEU A 293 5.91 -5.89 -9.89
N PRO A 294 6.49 -5.75 -11.10
CA PRO A 294 7.90 -6.02 -11.33
C PRO A 294 8.80 -5.27 -10.35
N ALA A 295 9.75 -5.98 -9.74
CA ALA A 295 10.75 -5.38 -8.87
C ALA A 295 11.51 -4.24 -9.59
N LYS A 296 11.90 -3.21 -8.84
CA LYS A 296 12.69 -2.06 -9.35
C LYS A 296 12.00 -1.23 -10.44
N GLN A 297 10.73 -1.52 -10.78
CA GLN A 297 9.96 -0.72 -11.73
C GLN A 297 9.36 0.52 -11.05
N THR A 298 9.52 1.68 -11.69
CA THR A 298 8.83 2.91 -11.27
C THR A 298 7.43 2.98 -11.87
N TRP A 299 6.45 3.23 -11.01
CA TRP A 299 5.06 3.49 -11.39
C TRP A 299 4.66 4.92 -11.02
N TYR A 300 3.81 5.49 -11.86
CA TYR A 300 3.21 6.80 -11.71
C TYR A 300 1.70 6.64 -11.54
N TYR A 301 1.10 7.42 -10.64
CA TYR A 301 -0.30 7.26 -10.25
C TYR A 301 -1.06 8.58 -10.23
N ARG A 302 -2.34 8.50 -10.55
CA ARG A 302 -3.32 9.58 -10.36
C ARG A 302 -4.58 9.01 -9.75
N VAL A 303 -5.26 9.82 -8.95
CA VAL A 303 -6.59 9.51 -8.43
C VAL A 303 -7.58 10.55 -8.91
N VAL A 304 -8.74 10.08 -9.38
CA VAL A 304 -9.88 10.92 -9.74
C VAL A 304 -10.99 10.67 -8.71
N PRO A 305 -11.30 11.64 -7.84
CA PRO A 305 -12.36 11.50 -6.86
C PRO A 305 -13.73 11.82 -7.50
N GLY A 306 -14.65 10.85 -7.50
CA GLY A 306 -15.99 10.99 -8.06
C GLY A 306 -16.00 11.49 -9.52
N THR A 307 -16.62 12.65 -9.74
CA THR A 307 -16.66 13.37 -11.03
C THR A 307 -15.64 14.50 -11.12
N GLY A 308 -14.72 14.60 -10.15
CA GLY A 308 -13.69 15.62 -10.08
C GLY A 308 -12.59 15.46 -11.13
N ALA A 309 -11.60 16.35 -11.06
CA ALA A 309 -10.35 16.30 -11.79
C ALA A 309 -9.36 15.30 -11.17
N ALA A 310 -8.44 14.83 -12.01
CA ALA A 310 -7.34 14.01 -11.54
C ALA A 310 -6.37 14.79 -10.65
N SER A 311 -5.85 14.11 -9.63
CA SER A 311 -4.71 14.60 -8.86
C SER A 311 -3.49 14.84 -9.74
N GLU A 312 -2.53 15.61 -9.23
CA GLU A 312 -1.17 15.59 -9.79
C GLU A 312 -0.58 14.17 -9.70
N PRO A 313 0.27 13.77 -10.67
CA PRO A 313 0.86 12.45 -10.66
C PRO A 313 1.89 12.33 -9.52
N VAL A 314 1.89 11.20 -8.83
CA VAL A 314 2.96 10.81 -7.91
C VAL A 314 3.61 9.53 -8.39
N SER A 315 4.82 9.24 -7.92
CA SER A 315 5.51 8.00 -8.28
C SER A 315 6.11 7.31 -7.09
N ALA A 316 6.29 5.99 -7.23
CA ALA A 316 7.08 5.16 -6.34
C ALA A 316 7.77 4.07 -7.17
N THR A 317 8.89 3.57 -6.65
CA THR A 317 9.63 2.45 -7.25
C THR A 317 9.47 1.22 -6.38
N VAL A 318 9.06 0.11 -6.99
CA VAL A 318 8.81 -1.15 -6.31
C VAL A 318 10.11 -1.66 -5.64
N LYS A 319 10.03 -2.10 -4.38
CA LYS A 319 11.17 -2.71 -3.68
C LYS A 319 11.52 -4.04 -4.35
N GLY A 320 12.81 -4.32 -4.52
CA GLY A 320 13.32 -5.51 -5.22
C GLY A 320 14.04 -6.49 -4.30
N GLN A 321 13.41 -6.90 -3.20
CA GLN A 321 13.89 -8.09 -2.50
C GLN A 321 13.32 -9.31 -3.24
N THR A 322 14.19 -10.08 -3.87
CA THR A 322 13.84 -11.28 -4.63
C THR A 322 14.11 -12.54 -3.80
N GLY A 323 13.47 -13.66 -4.14
CA GLY A 323 13.63 -14.92 -3.41
C GLY A 323 12.69 -15.06 -2.21
N ARG A 324 11.55 -14.38 -2.25
CA ARG A 324 10.46 -14.56 -1.29
C ARG A 324 9.24 -15.16 -2.00
N PRO A 325 8.48 -16.07 -1.36
CA PRO A 325 7.52 -16.92 -2.05
C PRO A 325 6.08 -16.33 -2.16
N ASP A 326 5.88 -15.13 -2.69
CA ASP A 326 4.53 -14.58 -2.99
C ASP A 326 3.99 -15.12 -4.33
N PHE A 327 3.36 -16.30 -4.31
CA PHE A 327 2.84 -16.96 -5.52
C PHE A 327 1.56 -16.27 -6.04
N THR A 328 0.84 -15.55 -5.18
CA THR A 328 -0.43 -14.91 -5.56
C THR A 328 -0.28 -13.46 -6.04
N GLY A 329 0.84 -12.83 -5.73
CA GLY A 329 1.13 -11.42 -6.00
C GLY A 329 0.33 -10.49 -5.10
N ASP A 330 -0.06 -10.92 -3.90
CA ASP A 330 -0.86 -10.13 -2.97
C ASP A 330 -0.01 -9.26 -2.00
N GLY A 331 1.32 -9.37 -2.13
CA GLY A 331 2.30 -8.64 -1.34
C GLY A 331 2.58 -9.28 0.02
N ARG A 332 2.10 -10.50 0.27
CA ARG A 332 2.49 -11.35 1.39
C ARG A 332 3.17 -12.59 0.83
N ASP A 333 4.12 -13.13 1.57
CA ASP A 333 4.70 -14.39 1.17
C ASP A 333 3.69 -15.51 1.43
N ASP A 334 3.72 -16.52 0.58
CA ASP A 334 2.88 -17.70 0.64
C ASP A 334 3.71 -18.94 0.98
N ILE A 335 3.04 -20.06 1.23
CA ILE A 335 3.69 -21.37 1.33
C ILE A 335 3.18 -22.23 0.19
N ALA A 336 4.09 -22.90 -0.52
CA ALA A 336 3.72 -23.86 -1.55
C ALA A 336 4.34 -25.25 -1.33
N ALA A 337 3.58 -26.29 -1.65
CA ALA A 337 4.04 -27.67 -1.62
C ALA A 337 3.54 -28.43 -2.85
N SER A 338 4.44 -29.18 -3.48
CA SER A 338 4.06 -30.23 -4.43
C SER A 338 3.64 -31.49 -3.67
N TYR A 339 2.65 -32.22 -4.20
CA TYR A 339 2.09 -33.42 -3.57
C TYR A 339 1.90 -34.53 -4.61
N ASP A 340 2.56 -35.66 -4.40
CA ASP A 340 2.42 -36.88 -5.21
C ASP A 340 1.09 -37.58 -4.89
N THR A 341 0.23 -37.68 -5.90
CA THR A 341 -1.08 -38.34 -5.80
C THR A 341 -1.05 -39.80 -6.28
N GLY A 342 0.13 -40.31 -6.62
CA GLY A 342 0.33 -41.65 -7.17
C GLY A 342 0.07 -41.71 -8.69
N GLY A 343 0.54 -42.80 -9.31
CA GLY A 343 0.35 -43.02 -10.75
C GLY A 343 1.08 -42.01 -11.64
N ALA A 344 2.24 -41.52 -11.19
CA ALA A 344 2.98 -40.43 -11.85
C ALA A 344 2.08 -39.18 -12.07
N SER A 345 1.37 -38.79 -11.01
CA SER A 345 0.57 -37.58 -10.92
C SER A 345 0.99 -36.75 -9.70
N ASN A 346 0.91 -35.43 -9.83
CA ASN A 346 1.36 -34.47 -8.84
C ASN A 346 0.45 -33.22 -8.86
N LYS A 347 0.34 -32.58 -7.70
CA LYS A 347 -0.43 -31.35 -7.47
C LYS A 347 0.43 -30.31 -6.80
N ILE A 348 0.18 -29.03 -7.04
CA ILE A 348 0.75 -27.94 -6.24
C ILE A 348 -0.37 -27.32 -5.41
N PHE A 349 -0.15 -27.27 -4.10
CA PHE A 349 -1.00 -26.57 -3.13
C PHE A 349 -0.31 -25.30 -2.64
N VAL A 350 -1.07 -24.21 -2.53
CA VAL A 350 -0.60 -22.92 -2.00
C VAL A 350 -1.47 -22.53 -0.81
N TRP A 351 -0.81 -22.19 0.30
CA TRP A 351 -1.40 -21.54 1.47
C TRP A 351 -1.05 -20.06 1.40
N ASN A 352 -2.07 -19.22 1.22
CA ASN A 352 -1.84 -17.79 1.13
C ASN A 352 -1.32 -17.21 2.45
N GLY A 353 -0.40 -16.25 2.38
CA GLY A 353 -0.03 -15.42 3.51
C GLY A 353 -1.24 -14.72 4.12
N GLY A 354 -1.24 -14.56 5.44
CA GLY A 354 -2.35 -13.90 6.14
C GLY A 354 -2.04 -13.58 7.59
N SER A 355 -2.82 -12.66 8.16
CA SER A 355 -2.79 -12.31 9.58
C SER A 355 -4.22 -12.20 10.10
N PRO A 356 -4.61 -12.91 11.18
CA PRO A 356 -3.74 -13.65 12.12
C PRO A 356 -3.34 -15.06 11.66
N ALA A 357 -3.85 -15.55 10.52
CA ALA A 357 -3.60 -16.91 10.07
C ALA A 357 -3.40 -17.04 8.55
N LEU A 358 -2.72 -18.11 8.14
CA LEU A 358 -2.62 -18.50 6.73
C LEU A 358 -4.01 -18.78 6.12
N GLY A 359 -4.12 -18.59 4.81
CA GLY A 359 -5.27 -19.02 4.04
C GLY A 359 -5.40 -20.56 4.02
N VAL A 360 -6.62 -21.04 3.74
CA VAL A 360 -6.82 -22.47 3.48
C VAL A 360 -6.04 -22.92 2.25
N PRO A 361 -5.48 -24.14 2.23
CA PRO A 361 -4.74 -24.62 1.06
C PRO A 361 -5.63 -24.67 -0.17
N THR A 362 -5.12 -24.13 -1.26
CA THR A 362 -5.77 -24.14 -2.56
C THR A 362 -4.94 -24.97 -3.53
N GLN A 363 -5.58 -25.91 -4.24
CA GLN A 363 -4.94 -26.61 -5.35
C GLN A 363 -4.79 -25.63 -6.52
N ARG A 364 -3.55 -25.30 -6.90
CA ARG A 364 -3.24 -24.31 -7.94
C ARG A 364 -2.75 -24.94 -9.24
N TRP A 365 -2.37 -26.22 -9.21
CA TRP A 365 -1.96 -26.99 -10.38
C TRP A 365 -2.14 -28.51 -10.16
N GLU A 366 -2.35 -29.25 -11.24
CA GLU A 366 -2.40 -30.71 -11.28
C GLU A 366 -1.91 -31.23 -12.64
N THR A 367 -1.07 -32.26 -12.65
CA THR A 367 -0.72 -32.97 -13.89
C THR A 367 -1.75 -34.03 -14.27
N THR A 368 -1.82 -34.34 -15.56
CA THR A 368 -2.47 -35.57 -16.01
C THR A 368 -1.68 -36.79 -15.50
N PRO A 369 -2.34 -37.87 -15.02
CA PRO A 369 -1.66 -39.10 -14.62
C PRO A 369 -0.72 -39.66 -15.67
N GLY A 370 0.40 -40.26 -15.24
CA GLY A 370 1.43 -40.84 -16.11
C GLY A 370 2.53 -39.89 -16.57
N ASN A 371 2.51 -38.61 -16.17
CA ASN A 371 3.39 -37.58 -16.74
C ASN A 371 4.46 -37.05 -15.77
N TRP A 372 4.27 -37.17 -14.44
CA TRP A 372 5.15 -36.52 -13.48
C TRP A 372 5.36 -37.35 -12.21
N GLU A 373 6.59 -37.76 -11.94
CA GLU A 373 6.95 -38.47 -10.70
C GLU A 373 7.67 -37.52 -9.72
N ALA A 374 7.09 -37.29 -8.54
CA ALA A 374 7.54 -36.24 -7.63
C ALA A 374 8.99 -36.40 -7.15
N TYR A 375 9.44 -37.64 -6.90
CA TYR A 375 10.79 -37.92 -6.41
C TYR A 375 11.91 -37.53 -7.40
N ARG A 376 11.58 -37.34 -8.68
CA ARG A 376 12.50 -36.91 -9.75
C ARG A 376 12.68 -35.39 -9.81
N ALA A 377 11.79 -34.63 -9.19
CA ALA A 377 11.82 -33.18 -9.20
C ALA A 377 12.69 -32.63 -8.07
N ARG A 378 13.36 -31.51 -8.34
CA ARG A 378 13.98 -30.64 -7.34
C ARG A 378 13.40 -29.24 -7.54
N TRP A 379 12.60 -28.80 -6.57
CA TRP A 379 11.82 -27.58 -6.65
C TRP A 379 12.60 -26.35 -6.20
N LEU A 380 12.27 -25.22 -6.83
CA LEU A 380 12.72 -23.87 -6.53
C LEU A 380 11.54 -22.93 -6.70
N SER A 381 11.57 -21.79 -6.02
CA SER A 381 10.66 -20.69 -6.26
C SER A 381 11.39 -19.38 -6.59
N GLY A 382 10.69 -18.48 -7.26
CA GLY A 382 11.11 -17.11 -7.48
C GLY A 382 10.41 -16.46 -8.67
N ASP A 383 10.38 -15.13 -8.72
CA ASP A 383 9.85 -14.36 -9.85
C ASP A 383 10.83 -14.44 -11.04
N PHE A 384 10.75 -15.51 -11.85
CA PHE A 384 11.74 -15.78 -12.91
C PHE A 384 11.50 -14.91 -14.15
N ASN A 385 10.25 -14.50 -14.42
CA ASN A 385 9.89 -13.64 -15.54
C ASN A 385 9.86 -12.13 -15.20
N GLY A 386 9.88 -11.77 -13.92
CA GLY A 386 9.83 -10.40 -13.43
C GLY A 386 8.42 -9.80 -13.46
N ASP A 387 7.36 -10.60 -13.33
CA ASP A 387 5.97 -10.14 -13.37
C ASP A 387 5.40 -9.78 -11.99
N GLY A 388 6.20 -9.91 -10.93
CA GLY A 388 5.83 -9.63 -9.55
C GLY A 388 5.07 -10.74 -8.85
N ARG A 389 4.97 -11.93 -9.44
CA ARG A 389 4.55 -13.16 -8.77
C ARG A 389 5.71 -14.14 -8.71
N THR A 390 5.74 -14.91 -7.64
CA THR A 390 6.67 -16.02 -7.50
C THR A 390 6.22 -17.17 -8.38
N ASP A 391 7.11 -17.61 -9.27
CA ASP A 391 6.91 -18.81 -10.07
C ASP A 391 7.45 -20.04 -9.34
N ALA A 392 7.05 -21.23 -9.79
CA ALA A 392 7.70 -22.47 -9.40
C ALA A 392 8.58 -23.00 -10.54
N ALA A 393 9.71 -23.60 -10.20
CA ALA A 393 10.56 -24.31 -11.16
C ALA A 393 10.97 -25.67 -10.59
N ALA A 394 11.16 -26.64 -11.49
CA ALA A 394 11.64 -27.96 -11.13
C ALA A 394 12.70 -28.47 -12.11
N PHE A 395 13.87 -28.84 -11.59
CA PHE A 395 14.79 -29.72 -12.30
C PHE A 395 14.25 -31.16 -12.20
N TYR A 396 13.89 -31.74 -13.35
CA TYR A 396 13.31 -33.07 -13.45
C TYR A 396 14.28 -34.05 -14.10
N ASN A 397 14.56 -35.15 -13.39
CA ASN A 397 15.51 -36.18 -13.82
C ASN A 397 14.84 -37.37 -14.52
N TYR A 398 15.21 -37.61 -15.77
CA TYR A 398 14.73 -38.72 -16.58
C TYR A 398 15.65 -39.95 -16.47
N ASN A 399 15.12 -41.14 -16.79
CA ASN A 399 15.82 -42.43 -16.65
C ASN A 399 17.06 -42.58 -17.55
N ASP A 400 17.10 -41.82 -18.63
CA ASP A 400 18.18 -41.80 -19.62
C ASP A 400 19.35 -40.87 -19.21
N GLY A 401 19.33 -40.35 -17.97
CA GLY A 401 20.34 -39.44 -17.47
C GLY A 401 20.15 -37.98 -17.91
N LEU A 402 19.03 -37.68 -18.57
CA LEU A 402 18.66 -36.33 -18.96
C LEU A 402 18.05 -35.57 -17.77
N THR A 403 18.39 -34.30 -17.63
CA THR A 403 17.75 -33.37 -16.68
C THR A 403 17.19 -32.18 -17.45
N LYS A 404 15.95 -31.80 -17.16
CA LYS A 404 15.30 -30.61 -17.73
C LYS A 404 14.85 -29.66 -16.65
N LEU A 405 14.90 -28.36 -16.94
CA LEU A 405 14.28 -27.33 -16.12
C LEU A 405 12.88 -27.04 -16.66
N TRP A 406 11.87 -27.36 -15.85
CA TRP A 406 10.49 -27.00 -16.09
C TRP A 406 10.13 -25.76 -15.27
N VAL A 407 9.44 -24.81 -15.88
CA VAL A 407 8.96 -23.60 -15.21
C VAL A 407 7.44 -23.54 -15.26
N PHE A 408 6.85 -23.21 -14.13
CA PHE A 408 5.43 -23.08 -13.86
C PHE A 408 5.20 -21.61 -13.54
N TYR A 409 4.83 -20.82 -14.55
CA TYR A 409 4.58 -19.40 -14.35
C TYR A 409 3.32 -19.19 -13.52
N ALA A 410 3.42 -18.41 -12.45
CA ALA A 410 2.27 -18.07 -11.64
C ALA A 410 1.34 -17.11 -12.39
N ASN A 411 0.05 -17.27 -12.17
CA ASN A 411 -0.98 -16.41 -12.74
C ASN A 411 -2.02 -16.08 -11.66
N ALA A 412 -3.04 -15.29 -12.01
CA ALA A 412 -4.03 -14.82 -11.05
C ALA A 412 -4.83 -15.94 -10.33
N THR A 413 -4.88 -17.15 -10.88
CA THR A 413 -5.68 -18.27 -10.32
C THR A 413 -4.85 -19.48 -9.91
N GLY A 414 -3.60 -19.59 -10.35
CA GLY A 414 -2.70 -20.71 -10.05
C GLY A 414 -1.44 -20.67 -10.90
N PHE A 415 -1.11 -21.77 -11.57
CA PHE A 415 0.04 -21.85 -12.47
C PHE A 415 -0.38 -22.17 -13.90
N ASP A 416 0.36 -21.60 -14.87
CA ASP A 416 0.25 -21.96 -16.28
C ASP A 416 0.73 -23.40 -16.54
N SER A 417 0.47 -23.90 -17.75
CA SER A 417 1.02 -25.18 -18.17
C SER A 417 2.56 -25.13 -18.17
N PRO A 418 3.25 -26.09 -17.53
CA PRO A 418 4.68 -26.00 -17.36
C PRO A 418 5.41 -26.10 -18.69
N VAL A 419 6.46 -25.31 -18.82
CA VAL A 419 7.27 -25.20 -20.05
C VAL A 419 8.72 -25.55 -19.75
N VAL A 420 9.33 -26.32 -20.65
CA VAL A 420 10.77 -26.61 -20.59
C VAL A 420 11.52 -25.35 -20.98
N LYS A 421 12.36 -24.83 -20.08
CA LYS A 421 13.22 -23.66 -20.33
C LYS A 421 14.69 -23.99 -20.45
N TRP A 422 15.08 -25.20 -20.06
CA TRP A 422 16.43 -25.71 -20.30
C TRP A 422 16.42 -27.23 -20.42
N ASP A 423 17.28 -27.73 -21.31
CA ASP A 423 17.51 -29.17 -21.55
C ASP A 423 19.01 -29.43 -21.40
N GLY A 424 19.38 -30.26 -20.42
CA GLY A 424 20.78 -30.51 -20.10
C GLY A 424 21.52 -31.41 -21.08
N GLY A 425 20.83 -31.94 -22.09
CA GLY A 425 21.35 -32.94 -23.01
C GLY A 425 21.47 -34.34 -22.37
N PHE A 426 21.55 -35.35 -23.24
CA PHE A 426 21.66 -36.76 -22.83
C PHE A 426 22.97 -37.02 -22.06
N GLY A 427 22.90 -37.74 -20.94
CA GLY A 427 24.06 -38.18 -20.15
C GLY A 427 24.66 -37.14 -19.20
N ASN A 428 23.99 -36.00 -18.99
CA ASN A 428 24.44 -34.96 -18.05
C ASN A 428 24.13 -35.34 -16.59
N THR A 429 24.83 -36.35 -16.09
CA THR A 429 24.72 -36.86 -14.71
C THR A 429 25.10 -35.82 -13.63
N ALA A 430 25.82 -34.76 -14.00
CA ALA A 430 26.26 -33.74 -13.06
C ALA A 430 25.08 -32.88 -12.55
N ALA A 431 24.06 -32.64 -13.37
CA ALA A 431 22.88 -31.85 -12.98
C ALA A 431 22.02 -32.55 -11.92
N GLN A 432 22.01 -33.88 -11.88
CA GLN A 432 21.24 -34.66 -10.91
C GLN A 432 21.74 -34.50 -9.47
N ASN A 433 23.03 -34.17 -9.32
CA ASN A 433 23.72 -34.05 -8.04
C ASN A 433 24.00 -32.60 -7.64
N ALA A 434 23.58 -31.63 -8.47
CA ALA A 434 23.74 -30.23 -8.16
C ALA A 434 22.86 -29.81 -6.98
N LYS A 435 23.39 -28.91 -6.14
CA LYS A 435 22.61 -28.20 -5.12
C LYS A 435 22.10 -26.90 -5.73
N TRP A 436 20.80 -26.70 -5.68
CA TRP A 436 20.12 -25.61 -6.36
C TRP A 436 19.72 -24.50 -5.39
N VAL A 437 19.85 -23.26 -5.85
CA VAL A 437 19.43 -22.04 -5.16
C VAL A 437 18.80 -21.08 -6.17
N ALA A 438 17.95 -20.19 -5.70
CA ALA A 438 17.33 -19.15 -6.51
C ALA A 438 17.55 -17.77 -5.86
N GLY A 439 17.66 -16.74 -6.69
CA GLY A 439 17.83 -15.34 -6.25
C GLY A 439 18.21 -14.40 -7.39
N ASP A 440 17.90 -13.10 -7.29
CA ASP A 440 18.35 -12.06 -8.23
C ASP A 440 19.85 -11.77 -7.99
N PHE A 441 20.74 -12.59 -8.55
CA PHE A 441 22.19 -12.45 -8.30
C PHE A 441 22.77 -11.24 -9.03
N ASN A 442 22.22 -10.85 -10.18
CA ASN A 442 22.72 -9.73 -10.98
C ASN A 442 22.07 -8.38 -10.61
N GLY A 443 20.93 -8.38 -9.92
CA GLY A 443 20.22 -7.18 -9.49
C GLY A 443 19.25 -6.62 -10.54
N ASP A 444 18.79 -7.41 -11.52
CA ASP A 444 17.91 -6.94 -12.59
C ASP A 444 16.40 -7.03 -12.27
N GLY A 445 16.06 -7.54 -11.08
CA GLY A 445 14.69 -7.70 -10.60
C GLY A 445 14.01 -8.99 -11.06
N LYS A 446 14.72 -9.90 -11.71
CA LYS A 446 14.28 -11.28 -11.98
C LYS A 446 15.09 -12.25 -11.16
N THR A 447 14.46 -13.35 -10.79
CA THR A 447 15.14 -14.42 -10.08
C THR A 447 16.03 -15.20 -11.04
N ASP A 448 17.30 -15.36 -10.69
CA ASP A 448 18.23 -16.26 -11.34
C ASP A 448 18.23 -17.63 -10.64
N ILE A 449 18.77 -18.65 -11.32
CA ILE A 449 18.98 -19.98 -10.74
C ILE A 449 20.47 -20.26 -10.65
N GLY A 450 20.95 -20.70 -9.49
CA GLY A 450 22.31 -21.15 -9.25
C GLY A 450 22.37 -22.65 -9.01
N GLY A 451 23.28 -23.34 -9.70
CA GLY A 451 23.56 -24.77 -9.50
C GLY A 451 25.00 -24.99 -9.04
N PHE A 452 25.17 -25.54 -7.84
CA PHE A 452 26.46 -25.95 -7.29
C PHE A 452 26.76 -27.43 -7.62
N TYR A 453 27.66 -27.64 -8.55
CA TYR A 453 28.05 -28.95 -9.07
C TYR A 453 29.24 -29.52 -8.31
N ASP A 454 29.13 -30.79 -7.93
CA ASP A 454 30.25 -31.61 -7.47
C ASP A 454 30.94 -32.24 -8.67
N LEU A 455 32.19 -31.87 -8.94
CA LEU A 455 33.00 -32.42 -10.04
C LEU A 455 33.93 -33.55 -9.58
N GLY A 456 33.78 -34.03 -8.34
CA GLY A 456 34.75 -34.92 -7.71
C GLY A 456 36.05 -34.19 -7.36
N ASN A 457 37.03 -34.92 -6.82
CA ASN A 457 38.33 -34.38 -6.40
C ASN A 457 38.23 -33.14 -5.47
N ALA A 458 37.18 -33.07 -4.64
CA ALA A 458 36.89 -31.90 -3.80
C ALA A 458 36.88 -30.58 -4.60
N GLN A 459 36.19 -30.59 -5.75
CA GLN A 459 35.95 -29.41 -6.58
C GLN A 459 34.45 -29.13 -6.70
N THR A 460 34.05 -27.96 -6.26
CA THR A 460 32.72 -27.38 -6.46
C THR A 460 32.76 -26.26 -7.48
N LYS A 461 31.81 -26.24 -8.42
CA LYS A 461 31.58 -25.13 -9.36
C LYS A 461 30.15 -24.60 -9.26
N LEU A 462 29.97 -23.29 -9.47
CA LEU A 462 28.67 -22.66 -9.61
C LEU A 462 28.43 -22.28 -11.07
N TYR A 463 27.28 -22.70 -11.61
CA TYR A 463 26.73 -22.17 -12.84
C TYR A 463 25.45 -21.40 -12.54
N VAL A 464 25.27 -20.24 -13.19
CA VAL A 464 24.08 -19.40 -13.03
C VAL A 464 23.33 -19.28 -14.34
N TRP A 465 22.03 -19.55 -14.30
CA TRP A 465 21.05 -19.28 -15.33
C TRP A 465 20.39 -17.94 -15.01
N THR A 466 20.72 -16.91 -15.80
CA THR A 466 20.15 -15.58 -15.58
C THR A 466 18.70 -15.53 -16.04
N GLY A 467 17.79 -15.05 -15.18
CA GLY A 467 16.36 -14.90 -15.45
C GLY A 467 16.09 -13.95 -16.62
N LYS A 468 15.05 -14.24 -17.40
CA LYS A 468 14.57 -13.42 -18.52
C LYS A 468 13.05 -13.46 -18.54
N ALA A 469 12.45 -12.45 -19.15
CA ALA A 469 10.99 -12.36 -19.29
C ALA A 469 10.36 -13.62 -19.94
N ASP A 470 11.11 -14.33 -20.78
CA ASP A 470 10.67 -15.54 -21.49
C ASP A 470 11.46 -16.80 -21.14
N GLY A 471 12.23 -16.84 -20.04
CA GLY A 471 12.98 -18.03 -19.63
C GLY A 471 14.31 -17.69 -18.98
N PHE A 472 15.39 -18.32 -19.43
CA PHE A 472 16.73 -18.13 -18.87
C PHE A 472 17.78 -17.94 -19.97
N ALA A 473 18.89 -17.28 -19.62
CA ALA A 473 20.12 -17.35 -20.39
C ALA A 473 20.75 -18.76 -20.30
N ASP A 474 21.66 -19.06 -21.22
CA ASP A 474 22.54 -20.22 -21.09
C ASP A 474 23.37 -20.11 -19.79
N PRO A 475 23.64 -21.23 -19.10
CA PRO A 475 24.35 -21.20 -17.84
C PRO A 475 25.78 -20.70 -18.00
N VAL A 476 26.17 -19.76 -17.15
CA VAL A 476 27.52 -19.20 -17.10
C VAL A 476 28.22 -19.64 -15.82
N GLU A 477 29.47 -20.11 -15.92
CA GLU A 477 30.30 -20.41 -14.76
C GLU A 477 30.59 -19.12 -13.96
N ARG A 478 30.20 -19.09 -12.69
CA ARG A 478 30.38 -17.93 -11.79
C ARG A 478 31.38 -18.15 -10.68
N PHE A 479 31.69 -19.41 -10.38
CA PHE A 479 32.66 -19.78 -9.37
C PHE A 479 33.26 -21.16 -9.65
N ASP A 480 34.56 -21.29 -9.39
CA ASP A 480 35.30 -22.55 -9.38
C ASP A 480 36.24 -22.57 -8.17
N SER A 481 35.95 -23.46 -7.22
CA SER A 481 36.78 -23.65 -6.02
C SER A 481 38.18 -24.19 -6.33
N ARG A 482 38.41 -24.74 -7.53
CA ARG A 482 39.58 -25.53 -7.94
C ARG A 482 39.68 -26.87 -7.20
N PRO A 483 40.33 -27.89 -7.79
CA PRO A 483 40.49 -29.20 -7.14
C PRO A 483 41.14 -29.14 -5.75
N GLY A 484 40.65 -29.96 -4.83
CA GLY A 484 41.18 -30.10 -3.47
C GLY A 484 40.68 -29.07 -2.45
N ASN A 485 39.79 -28.16 -2.84
CA ASN A 485 39.39 -27.05 -1.98
C ASN A 485 38.03 -27.27 -1.30
N TRP A 486 36.99 -27.64 -2.06
CA TRP A 486 35.61 -27.65 -1.57
C TRP A 486 34.81 -28.86 -2.06
N GLU A 487 34.26 -29.60 -1.11
CA GLU A 487 33.36 -30.72 -1.36
C GLU A 487 31.90 -30.27 -1.26
N SER A 488 31.17 -30.28 -2.37
CA SER A 488 29.81 -29.71 -2.45
C SER A 488 28.86 -30.38 -1.44
N TYR A 489 28.99 -31.69 -1.22
CA TYR A 489 28.14 -32.42 -0.27
C TYR A 489 28.28 -31.93 1.18
N ARG A 490 29.41 -31.33 1.57
CA ARG A 490 29.66 -30.76 2.92
C ARG A 490 29.08 -29.37 3.14
N ALA A 491 28.71 -28.67 2.07
CA ALA A 491 28.17 -27.32 2.13
C ALA A 491 26.64 -27.32 2.10
N ASN A 492 25.98 -26.69 3.07
CA ASN A 492 24.58 -26.30 2.92
C ASN A 492 24.54 -24.89 2.31
N TRP A 493 23.98 -24.78 1.10
CA TRP A 493 23.91 -23.53 0.35
C TRP A 493 22.55 -22.87 0.56
N ILE A 494 22.57 -21.60 0.92
CA ILE A 494 21.39 -20.73 1.06
C ILE A 494 21.64 -19.42 0.33
N SER A 495 20.56 -18.73 -0.04
CA SER A 495 20.59 -17.44 -0.73
C SER A 495 19.82 -16.38 0.05
N GLY A 496 20.25 -15.12 -0.05
CA GLY A 496 19.61 -13.97 0.58
C GLY A 496 20.45 -12.70 0.38
N ASP A 497 19.85 -11.52 0.40
CA ASP A 497 20.57 -10.23 0.32
C ASP A 497 21.26 -9.91 1.67
N PHE A 498 22.40 -10.53 1.94
CA PHE A 498 23.06 -10.49 3.26
C PHE A 498 23.72 -9.14 3.55
N ASN A 499 24.04 -8.34 2.52
CA ASN A 499 24.68 -7.03 2.67
C ASN A 499 23.73 -5.83 2.47
N GLY A 500 22.54 -6.04 1.92
CA GLY A 500 21.50 -5.04 1.72
C GLY A 500 21.71 -4.20 0.46
N ASP A 501 22.42 -4.72 -0.54
CA ASP A 501 22.70 -4.02 -1.80
C ASP A 501 21.62 -4.22 -2.88
N GLY A 502 20.59 -5.01 -2.57
CA GLY A 502 19.48 -5.30 -3.47
C GLY A 502 19.78 -6.39 -4.51
N ARG A 503 20.87 -7.15 -4.32
CA ARG A 503 21.14 -8.41 -5.00
C ARG A 503 21.07 -9.55 -4.01
N THR A 504 20.63 -10.70 -4.48
CA THR A 504 20.71 -11.92 -3.68
C THR A 504 22.16 -12.37 -3.61
N ASP A 505 22.65 -12.68 -2.42
CA ASP A 505 23.97 -13.26 -2.18
C ASP A 505 23.88 -14.76 -1.91
N LEU A 506 25.03 -15.43 -1.77
CA LEU A 506 25.13 -16.86 -1.47
C LEU A 506 25.90 -17.09 -0.18
N ALA A 507 25.43 -18.02 0.65
CA ALA A 507 26.17 -18.48 1.82
C ALA A 507 26.33 -20.00 1.84
N ALA A 508 27.52 -20.44 2.24
CA ALA A 508 27.86 -21.84 2.45
C ALA A 508 28.10 -22.11 3.93
N ASN A 509 27.22 -22.90 4.54
CA ASN A 509 27.44 -23.46 5.86
C ASN A 509 28.23 -24.77 5.69
N TYR A 510 29.55 -24.70 5.82
CA TYR A 510 30.47 -25.78 5.45
C TYR A 510 30.86 -26.65 6.65
N ASN A 511 30.61 -27.95 6.54
CA ASN A 511 30.95 -28.92 7.58
C ASN A 511 32.38 -29.46 7.42
N TYR A 512 33.29 -29.06 8.33
CA TYR A 512 34.65 -29.59 8.37
C TYR A 512 34.77 -30.95 9.09
N GLY A 513 33.69 -31.43 9.69
CA GLY A 513 33.66 -32.62 10.56
C GLY A 513 34.12 -32.31 11.98
N GLY A 514 33.88 -33.25 12.91
CA GLY A 514 34.31 -33.11 14.30
C GLY A 514 33.64 -31.95 15.06
N GLY A 515 32.40 -31.59 14.70
CA GLY A 515 31.68 -30.47 15.30
C GLY A 515 32.25 -29.10 14.93
N VAL A 516 32.77 -28.97 13.71
CA VAL A 516 33.29 -27.71 13.16
C VAL A 516 32.47 -27.26 11.95
N VAL A 517 31.92 -26.06 12.04
CA VAL A 517 31.25 -25.36 10.95
C VAL A 517 31.91 -24.02 10.69
N ARG A 518 32.00 -23.65 9.41
CA ARG A 518 32.30 -22.27 8.99
C ARG A 518 31.23 -21.77 8.06
N ILE A 519 30.94 -20.48 8.13
CA ILE A 519 30.03 -19.79 7.22
C ILE A 519 30.89 -18.95 6.27
N PHE A 520 30.77 -19.23 4.99
CA PHE A 520 31.35 -18.42 3.92
C PHE A 520 30.25 -17.68 3.20
N VAL A 521 30.44 -16.39 2.94
CA VAL A 521 29.51 -15.58 2.16
C VAL A 521 30.18 -15.15 0.87
N ALA A 522 29.46 -15.28 -0.23
CA ALA A 522 29.86 -14.83 -1.53
C ALA A 522 28.88 -13.74 -1.97
N TYR A 523 29.31 -12.48 -1.86
CA TYR A 523 28.50 -11.35 -2.30
C TYR A 523 28.39 -11.34 -3.82
N SER A 524 27.18 -11.20 -4.33
CA SER A 524 26.94 -11.18 -5.77
C SER A 524 27.32 -9.84 -6.37
N THR A 525 27.81 -9.90 -7.61
CA THR A 525 28.12 -8.70 -8.40
C THR A 525 27.08 -8.54 -9.49
N GLU A 526 26.99 -7.35 -10.11
CA GLU A 526 26.14 -7.13 -11.28
C GLU A 526 26.43 -8.13 -12.41
N SER A 527 27.68 -8.57 -12.53
CA SER A 527 28.05 -9.60 -13.50
C SER A 527 27.61 -11.01 -13.11
N GLY A 528 27.08 -11.24 -11.90
CA GLY A 528 26.73 -12.55 -11.33
C GLY A 528 27.93 -13.36 -10.78
N ASN A 529 29.15 -12.81 -10.82
CA ASN A 529 30.32 -13.45 -10.25
C ASN A 529 30.30 -13.39 -8.72
N VAL A 530 30.78 -14.45 -8.08
CA VAL A 530 30.80 -14.58 -6.62
C VAL A 530 32.18 -15.02 -6.12
N ASN A 531 32.58 -14.56 -4.93
CA ASN A 531 33.82 -14.97 -4.29
C ASN A 531 33.58 -15.26 -2.80
N PRO A 532 33.49 -16.53 -2.38
CA PRO A 532 33.23 -16.90 -1.00
C PRO A 532 34.34 -16.42 -0.05
N VAL A 533 33.94 -15.71 1.02
CA VAL A 533 34.81 -15.23 2.10
C VAL A 533 34.29 -15.74 3.42
N GLU A 534 35.17 -16.26 4.27
CA GLU A 534 34.80 -16.69 5.62
C GLU A 534 34.28 -15.50 6.45
N LYS A 535 33.10 -15.66 7.04
CA LYS A 535 32.48 -14.65 7.92
C LYS A 535 32.29 -15.15 9.34
N TRP A 536 32.29 -16.46 9.56
CA TRP A 536 32.15 -17.02 10.89
C TRP A 536 32.77 -18.42 11.01
N PHE A 537 33.27 -18.72 12.21
CA PHE A 537 33.86 -20.01 12.58
C PHE A 537 33.34 -20.43 13.95
N SER A 538 32.81 -21.65 14.04
CA SER A 538 32.23 -22.17 15.28
C SER A 538 33.23 -22.38 16.41
N GLY A 539 34.51 -22.57 16.10
CA GLY A 539 35.44 -23.23 17.01
C GLY A 539 35.29 -24.76 16.98
N ALA A 540 36.29 -25.46 17.51
CA ALA A 540 36.33 -26.92 17.54
C ALA A 540 35.30 -27.52 18.52
N GLY A 541 34.48 -28.46 18.06
CA GLY A 541 33.51 -29.19 18.89
C GLY A 541 32.30 -28.39 19.35
N ASN A 542 32.13 -27.16 18.87
CA ASN A 542 31.09 -26.24 19.33
C ASN A 542 29.78 -26.32 18.54
N TYR A 543 29.80 -26.87 17.32
CA TYR A 543 28.62 -26.90 16.46
C TYR A 543 28.61 -28.09 15.51
N ALA A 544 27.69 -29.03 15.71
CA ALA A 544 27.52 -30.20 14.84
C ALA A 544 26.60 -29.85 13.67
N ALA A 545 27.14 -29.81 12.44
CA ALA A 545 26.39 -29.40 11.25
C ALA A 545 25.19 -30.31 10.97
N GLU A 546 25.33 -31.61 11.28
CA GLU A 546 24.30 -32.64 11.13
C GLU A 546 23.03 -32.36 11.94
N ASN A 547 23.16 -31.64 13.06
CA ASN A 547 22.06 -31.29 13.95
C ASN A 547 21.36 -29.99 13.53
N ALA A 548 21.84 -29.32 12.47
CA ALA A 548 21.32 -28.04 12.05
C ALA A 548 20.48 -28.12 10.76
N ARG A 549 19.47 -27.26 10.67
CA ARG A 549 18.78 -26.90 9.42
C ARG A 549 18.99 -25.40 9.21
N TRP A 550 19.51 -25.05 8.03
CA TRP A 550 19.89 -23.68 7.68
C TRP A 550 18.84 -23.06 6.79
N ILE A 551 18.52 -21.81 7.06
CA ILE A 551 17.54 -21.02 6.31
C ILE A 551 17.91 -19.55 6.38
N ALA A 552 17.55 -18.77 5.37
CA ALA A 552 17.82 -17.34 5.28
C ALA A 552 16.52 -16.53 5.33
N GLY A 553 16.59 -15.31 5.83
CA GLY A 553 15.43 -14.42 5.95
C GLY A 553 15.78 -13.14 6.69
N ASP A 554 15.07 -12.05 6.44
CA ASP A 554 15.22 -10.78 7.17
C ASP A 554 14.38 -10.84 8.46
N TYR A 555 14.89 -11.51 9.49
CA TYR A 555 14.10 -11.81 10.70
C TYR A 555 13.92 -10.56 11.58
N ASN A 556 14.82 -9.59 11.50
CA ASN A 556 14.74 -8.37 12.32
C ASN A 556 14.04 -7.18 11.60
N GLY A 557 13.88 -7.26 10.27
CA GLY A 557 13.24 -6.25 9.44
C GLY A 557 14.16 -5.07 9.09
N ASP A 558 15.48 -5.28 9.04
CA ASP A 558 16.46 -4.24 8.76
C ASP A 558 16.77 -4.05 7.27
N GLY A 559 16.15 -4.87 6.42
CA GLY A 559 16.31 -4.88 4.97
C GLY A 559 17.42 -5.79 4.46
N ARG A 560 18.17 -6.46 5.33
CA ARG A 560 19.16 -7.49 4.98
C ARG A 560 18.62 -8.86 5.34
N ALA A 561 18.94 -9.85 4.52
CA ALA A 561 18.79 -11.23 4.94
C ALA A 561 19.76 -11.55 6.08
N ASP A 562 19.27 -12.35 7.03
CA ASP A 562 20.02 -13.00 8.08
C ASP A 562 20.19 -14.49 7.75
N ILE A 563 21.04 -15.17 8.50
CA ILE A 563 21.13 -16.63 8.50
C ILE A 563 20.55 -17.16 9.81
N ALA A 564 19.70 -18.18 9.73
CA ALA A 564 19.22 -18.92 10.88
C ALA A 564 19.61 -20.40 10.80
N GLY A 565 20.06 -20.94 11.94
CA GLY A 565 20.33 -22.35 12.14
C GLY A 565 19.40 -22.91 13.20
N LEU A 566 18.43 -23.73 12.80
CA LEU A 566 17.58 -24.51 13.70
C LEU A 566 18.36 -25.75 14.13
N TYR A 567 18.69 -25.84 15.41
CA TYR A 567 19.60 -26.80 15.99
C TYR A 567 18.88 -27.75 16.94
N ASP A 568 19.10 -29.05 16.72
CA ASP A 568 18.60 -30.10 17.60
C ASP A 568 19.50 -30.23 18.85
N LEU A 569 18.93 -29.91 20.03
CA LEU A 569 19.57 -30.08 21.33
C LEU A 569 19.32 -31.48 21.93
N GLY A 570 18.59 -32.34 21.22
CA GLY A 570 18.09 -33.62 21.69
C GLY A 570 16.86 -33.49 22.60
N ASN A 571 16.26 -34.62 22.96
CA ASN A 571 15.04 -34.69 23.78
C ASN A 571 13.85 -33.89 23.21
N ALA A 572 13.69 -33.88 21.88
CA ALA A 572 12.70 -33.05 21.19
C ALA A 572 12.76 -31.58 21.65
N ASN A 573 13.96 -31.01 21.66
CA ASN A 573 14.21 -29.59 21.93
C ASN A 573 14.97 -28.97 20.75
N THR A 574 14.34 -28.01 20.09
CA THR A 574 14.92 -27.26 18.98
C THR A 574 15.24 -25.84 19.43
N LYS A 575 16.45 -25.37 19.13
CA LYS A 575 16.90 -23.98 19.36
C LYS A 575 17.25 -23.32 18.04
N MET A 576 16.87 -22.05 17.88
CA MET A 576 17.30 -21.23 16.75
C MET A 576 18.46 -20.34 17.16
N PHE A 577 19.51 -20.36 16.35
CA PHE A 577 20.58 -19.35 16.37
C PHE A 577 20.45 -18.48 15.12
N THR A 578 20.53 -17.16 15.28
CA THR A 578 20.45 -16.20 14.19
C THR A 578 21.74 -15.40 14.09
N TRP A 579 22.31 -15.35 12.90
CA TRP A 579 23.42 -14.49 12.52
C TRP A 579 22.84 -13.28 11.77
N TYR A 580 22.74 -12.15 12.47
CA TYR A 580 22.16 -10.94 11.90
C TYR A 580 23.09 -10.31 10.87
N GLY A 581 22.54 -10.02 9.69
CA GLY A 581 23.24 -9.44 8.55
C GLY A 581 23.81 -8.05 8.84
N THR A 582 24.99 -7.79 8.31
CA THR A 582 25.62 -6.45 8.31
C THR A 582 26.16 -6.17 6.91
N PRO A 583 26.44 -4.90 6.55
CA PRO A 583 26.98 -4.58 5.24
C PRO A 583 28.31 -5.28 4.87
N THR A 584 29.00 -5.89 5.84
CA THR A 584 30.31 -6.51 5.61
C THR A 584 30.43 -7.95 6.13
N GLY A 585 29.37 -8.53 6.70
CA GLY A 585 29.39 -9.86 7.30
C GLY A 585 28.19 -10.08 8.22
N PHE A 586 28.40 -10.76 9.34
CA PHE A 586 27.35 -11.02 10.33
C PHE A 586 27.81 -10.63 11.73
N LEU A 587 26.84 -10.37 12.61
CA LEU A 587 27.08 -10.37 14.06
C LEU A 587 27.34 -11.80 14.57
N ASP A 588 27.86 -11.91 15.79
CA ASP A 588 27.92 -13.19 16.50
C ASP A 588 26.51 -13.77 16.67
N PRO A 589 26.35 -15.11 16.61
CA PRO A 589 25.04 -15.74 16.65
C PRO A 589 24.30 -15.47 17.96
N ALA A 590 23.08 -14.97 17.86
CA ALA A 590 22.16 -14.83 18.98
C ALA A 590 21.25 -16.07 19.09
N ALA A 591 21.04 -16.57 20.31
CA ALA A 591 19.99 -17.56 20.55
C ALA A 591 18.64 -16.84 20.59
N THR A 592 17.88 -16.95 19.51
CA THR A 592 16.69 -16.13 19.26
C THR A 592 15.38 -16.83 19.60
N TRP A 593 15.42 -18.16 19.74
CA TRP A 593 14.25 -18.97 20.11
C TRP A 593 14.66 -20.36 20.59
N GLU A 594 13.85 -20.97 21.46
CA GLU A 594 14.00 -22.36 21.92
C GLU A 594 12.62 -22.94 22.26
N THR A 595 12.38 -24.20 21.89
CA THR A 595 11.10 -24.88 22.15
C THR A 595 11.00 -25.38 23.58
N GLY A 596 12.13 -25.73 24.20
CA GLY A 596 12.19 -26.47 25.46
C GLY A 596 12.00 -27.97 25.23
N ASN A 597 12.35 -28.77 26.25
CA ASN A 597 12.35 -30.23 26.20
C ASN A 597 10.95 -30.81 25.96
N GLY A 598 10.87 -31.80 25.07
CA GLY A 598 9.67 -32.56 24.77
C GLY A 598 8.66 -31.83 23.87
N ASN A 599 9.00 -30.64 23.36
CA ASN A 599 8.05 -29.78 22.66
C ASN A 599 8.19 -29.85 21.13
N TRP A 600 9.37 -30.13 20.58
CA TRP A 600 9.58 -30.12 19.13
C TRP A 600 10.76 -30.97 18.67
N GLU A 601 10.49 -32.00 17.88
CA GLU A 601 11.50 -32.84 17.25
C GLU A 601 11.89 -32.24 15.89
N LEU A 602 13.10 -31.68 15.77
CA LEU A 602 13.56 -31.03 14.54
C LEU A 602 13.47 -31.99 13.34
N GLY A 603 13.83 -33.26 13.54
CA GLY A 603 13.80 -34.30 12.50
C GLY A 603 12.40 -34.61 11.94
N GLN A 604 11.32 -34.25 12.65
CA GLN A 604 9.94 -34.40 12.18
C GLN A 604 9.43 -33.19 11.39
N SER A 605 10.24 -32.13 11.27
CA SER A 605 9.83 -30.87 10.68
C SER A 605 10.62 -30.48 9.44
N ARG A 606 9.93 -29.85 8.48
CA ARG A 606 10.54 -29.15 7.33
C ARG A 606 10.18 -27.68 7.41
N TRP A 607 11.14 -26.82 7.12
CA TRP A 607 11.04 -25.39 7.38
C TRP A 607 11.14 -24.57 6.10
N VAL A 608 10.37 -23.49 6.06
CA VAL A 608 10.36 -22.46 5.02
C VAL A 608 10.30 -21.10 5.70
N SER A 609 10.64 -20.07 4.95
CA SER A 609 10.72 -18.70 5.43
C SER A 609 9.96 -17.77 4.49
N GLY A 610 9.23 -16.82 5.05
CA GLY A 610 8.50 -15.81 4.31
C GLY A 610 7.80 -14.84 5.27
N ASP A 611 7.59 -13.61 4.85
CA ASP A 611 6.75 -12.61 5.52
C ASP A 611 5.27 -12.91 5.26
N TYR A 612 4.75 -13.88 6.01
CA TYR A 612 3.39 -14.37 5.83
C TYR A 612 2.35 -13.35 6.32
N ASN A 613 2.72 -12.48 7.27
CA ASN A 613 1.81 -11.50 7.85
C ASN A 613 1.90 -10.10 7.21
N GLY A 614 2.89 -9.85 6.36
CA GLY A 614 3.12 -8.59 5.65
C GLY A 614 3.67 -7.46 6.53
N ASP A 615 4.38 -7.78 7.62
CA ASP A 615 4.95 -6.77 8.54
C ASP A 615 6.35 -6.29 8.15
N GLY A 616 6.92 -6.85 7.09
CA GLY A 616 8.25 -6.57 6.57
C GLY A 616 9.35 -7.47 7.11
N ARG A 617 9.07 -8.35 8.08
CA ARG A 617 10.01 -9.34 8.62
C ARG A 617 9.73 -10.71 8.04
N THR A 618 10.78 -11.48 7.84
CA THR A 618 10.65 -12.88 7.43
C THR A 618 10.23 -13.73 8.63
N ASP A 619 9.10 -14.42 8.53
CA ASP A 619 8.62 -15.40 9.50
C ASP A 619 9.13 -16.82 9.20
N LEU A 620 8.86 -17.76 10.11
CA LEU A 620 9.16 -19.18 9.92
C LEU A 620 7.90 -20.04 9.81
N GLY A 621 7.79 -20.80 8.72
CA GLY A 621 6.77 -21.82 8.52
C GLY A 621 7.36 -23.22 8.72
N ALA A 622 6.62 -24.10 9.41
CA ALA A 622 7.07 -25.46 9.71
C ALA A 622 6.00 -26.50 9.42
N PHE A 623 6.32 -27.46 8.55
CA PHE A 623 5.52 -28.65 8.30
C PHE A 623 5.95 -29.75 9.25
N TYR A 624 5.12 -30.06 10.23
CA TYR A 624 5.39 -31.07 11.25
C TYR A 624 4.69 -32.38 10.92
N ASN A 625 5.45 -33.46 10.81
CA ASN A 625 4.95 -34.81 10.56
C ASN A 625 4.71 -35.55 11.88
N TYR A 626 3.44 -35.79 12.21
CA TYR A 626 3.04 -36.58 13.39
C TYR A 626 3.02 -38.10 13.11
N GLY A 627 3.36 -38.52 11.89
CA GLY A 627 3.23 -39.90 11.42
C GLY A 627 1.80 -40.25 11.04
N ASN A 628 1.60 -41.45 10.49
CA ASN A 628 0.28 -41.98 10.09
C ASN A 628 -0.50 -41.05 9.14
N GLY A 629 0.18 -40.43 8.18
CA GLY A 629 -0.44 -39.50 7.22
C GLY A 629 -1.06 -38.26 7.88
N TRP A 630 -0.43 -37.75 8.94
CA TRP A 630 -0.88 -36.56 9.66
C TRP A 630 0.20 -35.47 9.66
N VAL A 631 -0.11 -34.34 9.05
CA VAL A 631 0.78 -33.17 8.98
C VAL A 631 0.05 -31.94 9.48
N ARG A 632 0.77 -31.10 10.23
CA ARG A 632 0.32 -29.76 10.60
C ARG A 632 1.33 -28.72 10.12
N ILE A 633 0.84 -27.52 9.84
CA ILE A 633 1.67 -26.35 9.56
C ILE A 633 1.60 -25.42 10.76
N PHE A 634 2.77 -24.99 11.20
CA PHE A 634 2.91 -23.96 12.23
C PHE A 634 3.62 -22.74 11.64
N VAL A 635 3.25 -21.55 12.11
CA VAL A 635 3.98 -20.31 11.81
C VAL A 635 4.46 -19.67 13.09
N SER A 636 5.73 -19.26 13.08
CA SER A 636 6.37 -18.46 14.13
C SER A 636 6.65 -17.07 13.57
N TYR A 637 5.84 -16.10 13.97
CA TYR A 637 5.99 -14.73 13.50
C TYR A 637 7.24 -14.07 14.09
N ALA A 638 8.01 -13.38 13.25
CA ALA A 638 9.22 -12.71 13.66
C ALA A 638 8.96 -11.47 14.52
N THR A 639 9.94 -11.15 15.33
CA THR A 639 9.99 -9.98 16.22
C THR A 639 11.38 -9.35 16.08
N PRO A 640 11.57 -8.08 16.49
CA PRO A 640 12.87 -7.41 16.33
C PRO A 640 14.07 -8.14 16.94
N THR A 641 13.86 -9.07 17.88
CA THR A 641 14.93 -9.77 18.61
C THR A 641 14.82 -11.30 18.55
N GLY A 642 13.94 -11.87 17.72
CA GLY A 642 13.75 -13.31 17.61
C GLY A 642 12.41 -13.70 16.98
N VAL A 643 11.88 -14.88 17.27
CA VAL A 643 10.59 -15.33 16.75
C VAL A 643 9.64 -15.74 17.89
N ASN A 644 8.34 -15.56 17.68
CA ASN A 644 7.32 -16.00 18.62
C ASN A 644 7.23 -17.53 18.66
N HIS A 645 6.54 -18.06 19.68
CA HIS A 645 6.23 -19.49 19.70
C HIS A 645 5.39 -19.91 18.48
N PRO A 646 5.63 -21.11 17.91
CA PRO A 646 4.89 -21.61 16.77
C PRO A 646 3.40 -21.69 17.08
N THR A 647 2.59 -21.15 16.17
CA THR A 647 1.13 -21.21 16.23
C THR A 647 0.63 -22.12 15.13
N GLU A 648 -0.29 -23.04 15.45
CA GLU A 648 -0.89 -23.92 14.45
C GLU A 648 -1.71 -23.09 13.45
N GLN A 649 -1.43 -23.28 12.17
CA GLN A 649 -2.07 -22.58 11.07
C GLN A 649 -2.95 -23.51 10.23
N TRP A 650 -2.57 -24.78 10.15
CA TRP A 650 -3.31 -25.78 9.38
C TRP A 650 -3.09 -27.19 9.96
N ASP A 651 -4.14 -28.00 9.90
CA ASP A 651 -4.13 -29.40 10.32
C ASP A 651 -4.77 -30.24 9.20
N SER A 652 -4.02 -31.21 8.66
CA SER A 652 -4.56 -32.15 7.68
C SER A 652 -5.64 -33.06 8.27
N GLY A 653 -5.59 -33.31 9.57
CA GLY A 653 -6.20 -34.45 10.23
C GLY A 653 -5.45 -35.76 9.93
N PRO A 654 -5.71 -36.82 10.72
CA PRO A 654 -5.04 -38.10 10.58
C PRO A 654 -5.43 -38.81 9.27
N ASN A 655 -4.45 -39.48 8.63
CA ASN A 655 -4.57 -40.23 7.37
C ASN A 655 -5.00 -39.41 6.14
N ASN A 656 -4.94 -38.08 6.19
CA ASN A 656 -5.36 -37.22 5.09
C ASN A 656 -4.19 -36.65 4.27
N TYR A 657 -2.96 -36.70 4.79
CA TYR A 657 -1.80 -36.09 4.13
C TYR A 657 -0.51 -36.86 4.42
N GLN A 658 0.03 -37.52 3.39
CA GLN A 658 1.28 -38.28 3.52
C GLN A 658 2.48 -37.34 3.38
N ALA A 659 3.26 -37.16 4.45
CA ALA A 659 4.40 -36.25 4.47
C ALA A 659 5.47 -36.64 3.45
N GLU A 660 5.64 -37.93 3.19
CA GLU A 660 6.55 -38.49 2.19
C GLU A 660 6.14 -38.19 0.75
N SER A 661 4.85 -37.95 0.50
CA SER A 661 4.33 -37.55 -0.81
C SER A 661 4.49 -36.04 -1.06
N ALA A 662 4.81 -35.26 -0.03
CA ALA A 662 4.92 -33.81 -0.13
C ALA A 662 6.37 -33.35 -0.29
N GLN A 663 6.60 -32.32 -1.10
CA GLN A 663 7.86 -31.58 -1.15
C GLN A 663 7.55 -30.08 -1.14
N LEU A 664 8.16 -29.34 -0.21
CA LEU A 664 8.05 -27.88 -0.18
C LEU A 664 8.71 -27.30 -1.43
N ILE A 665 8.14 -26.21 -1.94
CA ILE A 665 8.72 -25.40 -3.01
C ILE A 665 9.39 -24.22 -2.28
N PRO A 666 10.73 -24.29 -2.08
CA PRO A 666 11.45 -23.38 -1.19
C PRO A 666 11.76 -22.04 -1.83
#